data_AF-A0A971ZFA1-F1
#
_entry.id   AF-A0A971ZFA1-F1
#
_cell.length_a   1.000
_cell.length_b   1.000
_cell.length_c   1.000
_cell.angle_alpha   90.00
_cell.angle_beta   90.00
_cell.angle_gamma   90.00
#
_symmetry.space_group_name_H-M   'P 1'
#
loop_
_entity.id
_entity.type
_entity.pdbx_description
1 polymer ?
#
loop_
_entity_poly.entity_id
_entity_poly.type
_entity_poly.pdbx_seq_one_letter_code
_entity_poly.pdbx_strand_id
1 'polypeptide(L)'
;MSQAFRIKSGGLVNRDKKIRFQFNGKTYYGYEGDTLASALLANGVHFVARSWKYHRPRGIMTAGVEEPNAIVQLETGSYAIPNAKATRVMLYNDLIARSVNVEPSLEHDKMAFLQKLSRFLPAGFYYKTFMWPQKYWPLFEEKIRDAAGLGTVPKARDSDRYEKQFMHCELLVVGAGPAGLVAALTAGKAGIRVILVDEQAQAGGSLLYQDEFINGMPAAQWAADMQQQLQALPNVRYLPYATAFGYQDHNLLTVNQCLSDHLPVADRKGTRERVLKIRAGKVILATGAHERPLVFVNNDLPGIMLSGAIARYVNQYAILPGKSALICTNNDEAYRAAIALRQHGANVTVIDARPASGGTLPQRAHALGVSILFESVVVEAFSEQFDHHIEKVSVATYRKGHTGEIIANLCCDLLGVSGGWNPVVHLFAQSGGKARWSEQKACFVPGVSVQDTYSVGAANGDFLLAEALADGQLAAQKILAQFGLPAKATMSWALDVVRETPIMPVWLAGDPEQLARVEKQFVDYQNDVSAADIYLAAREGYESIEHVKRYTAMGFGTDQGKLGNINGMAILAQALKQSIEQTGTTTFRPNYTPVTFGAMAGRELGAFFEPVRTTCIHAWHEAHRAVFEDVGNWKRPLYYPQGAEDLDAAVRRECLAVRNGVGMLDASTLGKIDVRGPDAAEFLNRMYTNSWSKLEVGKCRYGLMLDENGMVFDDGVNIRLAENHYLLSTTTGGAARVLQWMEKWLQTEWPELKVYLASLTDHYSTFAVAGPDSRKVLRKVCHDIDFSAHAFPFMSFREGSIKDIPVRIMRISFSGELCFEVNVPSNYGRDVWDCLMEAGGEFNITPYGTEAMHVLRAEKGFIIVGQDTDGSMTPADLGMDGLVAKNKDFIGKRSLSRSHTGGAGRKQFVGLLAEDPLLVLPEGAQILLSETERRPAPMIGHVTSSYYSPVLDRSIALAVVKDGFSLKGTDVSVWSEQTRFVRAQVCSPVFFDEEGSRQHVN
;
A
#
# COMPACT_ATOMS: atom_id res chain seq x y z
N MET A 1 -27.82 35.60 7.14
CA MET A 1 -28.58 34.36 7.36
C MET A 1 -28.30 33.88 8.77
N SER A 2 -29.32 33.82 9.62
CA SER A 2 -29.24 33.26 10.99
C SER A 2 -29.22 31.73 10.90
N GLN A 3 -28.35 31.07 11.66
CA GLN A 3 -28.35 29.61 11.80
C GLN A 3 -29.63 29.18 12.55
N ALA A 4 -30.69 28.82 11.82
CA ALA A 4 -32.04 28.64 12.36
C ALA A 4 -32.16 27.45 13.35
N PHE A 5 -31.24 26.50 13.29
CA PHE A 5 -31.24 25.29 14.11
C PHE A 5 -30.14 25.31 15.20
N ARG A 6 -29.33 26.39 15.27
CA ARG A 6 -28.31 26.54 16.32
C ARG A 6 -28.94 27.03 17.61
N ILE A 7 -28.70 26.33 18.70
CA ILE A 7 -29.06 26.72 20.06
C ILE A 7 -28.26 27.97 20.45
N LYS A 8 -28.90 28.88 21.20
CA LYS A 8 -28.35 30.21 21.53
C LYS A 8 -27.04 30.16 22.33
N SER A 9 -26.87 29.14 23.17
CA SER A 9 -25.71 28.96 24.06
C SER A 9 -25.31 27.49 24.12
N GLY A 10 -24.14 27.21 24.73
CA GLY A 10 -23.60 25.86 24.86
C GLY A 10 -22.85 25.36 23.61
N GLY A 11 -22.50 24.08 23.65
CA GLY A 11 -21.65 23.41 22.66
C GLY A 11 -20.16 23.66 22.89
N LEU A 12 -19.33 22.75 22.39
CA LEU A 12 -17.86 22.82 22.36
C LEU A 12 -17.38 23.45 21.05
N VAL A 13 -17.99 24.58 20.68
CA VAL A 13 -17.64 25.37 19.49
C VAL A 13 -17.20 26.77 19.91
N ASN A 14 -16.22 27.33 19.21
CA ASN A 14 -15.73 28.68 19.46
C ASN A 14 -16.61 29.71 18.74
N ARG A 15 -17.58 30.27 19.47
CA ARG A 15 -18.57 31.22 18.94
C ARG A 15 -17.98 32.59 18.56
N ASP A 16 -16.77 32.90 19.04
CA ASP A 16 -16.07 34.13 18.67
C ASP A 16 -15.39 34.03 17.31
N LYS A 17 -15.19 32.81 16.81
CA LYS A 17 -14.54 32.55 15.52
C LYS A 17 -15.52 31.96 14.52
N LYS A 18 -16.22 32.85 13.83
CA LYS A 18 -17.14 32.51 12.75
C LYS A 18 -16.38 32.06 11.50
N ILE A 19 -16.82 30.95 10.90
CA ILE A 19 -16.18 30.33 9.73
C ILE A 19 -17.13 30.38 8.54
N ARG A 20 -16.64 30.84 7.38
CA ARG A 20 -17.36 30.82 6.10
C ARG A 20 -17.02 29.54 5.33
N PHE A 21 -18.01 28.92 4.70
CA PHE A 21 -17.80 27.77 3.80
C PHE A 21 -18.84 27.75 2.67
N GLN A 22 -18.61 26.90 1.67
CA GLN A 22 -19.53 26.69 0.55
C GLN A 22 -19.97 25.22 0.45
N PHE A 23 -21.26 25.01 0.25
CA PHE A 23 -21.83 23.69 -0.05
C PHE A 23 -22.74 23.80 -1.27
N ASN A 24 -22.49 22.99 -2.31
CA ASN A 24 -23.21 23.03 -3.59
C ASN A 24 -23.28 24.45 -4.19
N GLY A 25 -22.19 25.22 -4.09
CA GLY A 25 -22.09 26.59 -4.61
C GLY A 25 -22.78 27.67 -3.76
N LYS A 26 -23.49 27.30 -2.68
CA LYS A 26 -24.12 28.25 -1.75
C LYS A 26 -23.22 28.49 -0.55
N THR A 27 -23.11 29.75 -0.14
CA THR A 27 -22.33 30.15 1.04
C THR A 27 -23.13 29.96 2.33
N TYR A 28 -22.50 29.34 3.31
CA TYR A 28 -23.00 29.11 4.66
C TYR A 28 -21.98 29.58 5.71
N TYR A 29 -22.41 29.60 6.97
CA TYR A 29 -21.56 29.98 8.10
C TYR A 29 -21.66 28.95 9.22
N GLY A 30 -20.54 28.71 9.90
CA GLY A 30 -20.40 27.91 11.12
C GLY A 30 -19.45 28.57 12.11
N TYR A 31 -18.94 27.79 13.05
CA TYR A 31 -17.96 28.21 14.05
C TYR A 31 -16.78 27.25 14.07
N GLU A 32 -15.62 27.71 14.52
CA GLU A 32 -14.50 26.81 14.79
C GLU A 32 -14.91 25.74 15.81
N GLY A 33 -14.53 24.49 15.53
CA GLY A 33 -14.99 23.31 16.28
C GLY A 33 -16.16 22.59 15.61
N ASP A 34 -16.91 23.22 14.70
CA ASP A 34 -17.90 22.52 13.88
C ASP A 34 -17.21 21.52 12.93
N THR A 35 -17.91 20.42 12.65
CA THR A 35 -17.72 19.62 11.44
C THR A 35 -18.61 20.15 10.32
N LEU A 36 -18.33 19.80 9.06
CA LEU A 36 -19.19 20.15 7.92
C LEU A 36 -20.64 19.67 8.14
N ALA A 37 -20.85 18.45 8.65
CA ALA A 37 -22.19 17.95 8.98
C ALA A 37 -22.91 18.82 10.02
N SER A 38 -22.23 19.14 11.13
CA SER A 38 -22.82 20.01 12.17
C SER A 38 -23.13 21.42 11.64
N ALA A 39 -22.26 21.99 10.79
CA ALA A 39 -22.49 23.29 10.18
C ALA A 39 -23.67 23.27 9.21
N LEU A 40 -23.85 22.20 8.43
CA LEU A 40 -25.00 22.02 7.54
C LEU A 40 -26.31 21.94 8.33
N LEU A 41 -26.38 21.10 9.37
CA LEU A 41 -27.57 20.99 10.22
C LEU A 41 -27.91 22.31 10.91
N ALA A 42 -26.93 23.04 11.42
CA ALA A 42 -27.16 24.35 12.04
C ALA A 42 -27.80 25.38 11.09
N ASN A 43 -27.55 25.24 9.78
CA ASN A 43 -28.14 26.06 8.73
C ASN A 43 -29.45 25.46 8.16
N GLY A 44 -29.97 24.38 8.73
CA GLY A 44 -31.21 23.72 8.29
C GLY A 44 -31.08 22.89 7.02
N VAL A 45 -29.88 22.41 6.70
CA VAL A 45 -29.63 21.57 5.53
C VAL A 45 -29.68 20.09 5.94
N HIS A 46 -30.83 19.45 5.71
CA HIS A 46 -31.07 18.03 6.07
C HIS A 46 -30.88 17.09 4.88
N PHE A 47 -31.19 17.54 3.67
CA PHE A 47 -30.95 16.79 2.44
C PHE A 47 -29.54 17.14 1.91
N VAL A 48 -28.63 16.16 1.92
CA VAL A 48 -27.19 16.41 1.63
C VAL A 48 -26.63 15.55 0.51
N ALA A 49 -27.22 14.40 0.23
CA ALA A 49 -26.73 13.45 -0.77
C ALA A 49 -27.88 12.62 -1.34
N ARG A 50 -27.63 11.91 -2.45
CA ARG A 50 -28.53 10.87 -2.96
C ARG A 50 -27.87 9.50 -2.86
N SER A 51 -28.69 8.48 -2.69
CA SER A 51 -28.22 7.09 -2.58
C SER A 51 -27.57 6.62 -3.88
N TRP A 52 -26.63 5.68 -3.79
CA TRP A 52 -25.82 5.23 -4.92
C TRP A 52 -26.63 4.62 -6.06
N LYS A 53 -27.56 3.70 -5.75
CA LYS A 53 -28.25 2.87 -6.76
C LYS A 53 -29.59 3.46 -7.15
N TYR A 54 -30.36 3.87 -6.13
CA TYR A 54 -31.75 4.30 -6.30
C TYR A 54 -31.91 5.82 -6.37
N HIS A 55 -30.84 6.59 -6.14
CA HIS A 55 -30.86 8.04 -6.10
C HIS A 55 -31.90 8.60 -5.11
N ARG A 56 -32.16 7.85 -4.04
CA ARG A 56 -33.10 8.25 -2.99
C ARG A 56 -32.53 9.43 -2.20
N PRO A 57 -33.35 10.39 -1.75
CA PRO A 57 -32.88 11.46 -0.89
C PRO A 57 -32.24 10.93 0.39
N ARG A 58 -31.06 11.45 0.77
CA ARG A 58 -30.34 11.05 1.98
C ARG A 58 -29.91 12.26 2.81
N GLY A 59 -30.07 12.12 4.12
CA GLY A 59 -29.61 13.08 5.12
C GLY A 59 -28.45 12.56 5.95
N ILE A 60 -27.92 13.44 6.80
CA ILE A 60 -26.92 13.09 7.82
C ILE A 60 -27.56 12.10 8.79
N MET A 61 -26.94 10.93 8.98
CA MET A 61 -27.47 9.85 9.81
C MET A 61 -26.73 9.75 11.15
N THR A 62 -25.44 10.10 11.18
CA THR A 62 -24.56 9.87 12.32
C THR A 62 -23.72 11.12 12.64
N ALA A 63 -22.73 10.99 13.52
CA ALA A 63 -21.85 12.10 13.91
C ALA A 63 -20.37 11.65 14.03
N GLY A 64 -19.99 10.59 13.30
CA GLY A 64 -18.66 9.97 13.38
C GLY A 64 -18.23 9.28 12.08
N VAL A 65 -17.26 8.36 12.18
CA VAL A 65 -16.71 7.61 11.04
C VAL A 65 -17.69 6.60 10.45
N GLU A 66 -18.75 6.26 11.19
CA GLU A 66 -19.82 5.36 10.81
C GLU A 66 -20.85 5.97 9.85
N GLU A 67 -20.73 7.26 9.49
CA GLU A 67 -21.64 7.96 8.56
C GLU A 67 -21.66 7.29 7.17
N PRO A 68 -22.83 6.83 6.69
CA PRO A 68 -22.96 6.17 5.39
C PRO A 68 -23.48 7.09 4.26
N ASN A 69 -24.17 8.19 4.59
CA ASN A 69 -24.96 8.98 3.66
C ASN A 69 -24.27 10.26 3.24
N ALA A 70 -23.81 11.06 4.22
CA ALA A 70 -23.26 12.40 4.01
C ALA A 70 -21.83 12.36 3.46
N ILE A 71 -21.68 11.73 2.30
CA ILE A 71 -20.45 11.63 1.51
C ILE A 71 -20.37 12.82 0.57
N VAL A 72 -19.24 13.53 0.56
CA VAL A 72 -19.04 14.75 -0.21
C VAL A 72 -17.72 14.72 -0.99
N GLN A 73 -17.64 15.52 -2.04
CA GLN A 73 -16.37 15.92 -2.62
C GLN A 73 -15.94 17.24 -1.98
N LEU A 74 -14.68 17.30 -1.53
CA LEU A 74 -14.05 18.53 -1.08
C LEU A 74 -13.15 19.12 -2.16
N GLU A 75 -13.08 20.44 -2.17
CA GLU A 75 -12.12 21.24 -2.94
C GLU A 75 -12.11 20.95 -4.45
N THR A 76 -11.13 21.51 -5.16
CA THR A 76 -10.98 21.38 -6.61
C THR A 76 -9.51 21.23 -7.01
N GLY A 77 -9.25 20.88 -8.28
CA GLY A 77 -7.89 20.80 -8.82
C GLY A 77 -7.02 19.75 -8.12
N SER A 78 -5.81 20.14 -7.74
CA SER A 78 -4.82 19.28 -7.08
C SER A 78 -5.09 19.01 -5.59
N TYR A 79 -6.06 19.70 -4.99
CA TYR A 79 -6.45 19.53 -3.59
C TYR A 79 -7.80 18.81 -3.45
N ALA A 80 -8.41 18.37 -4.55
CA ALA A 80 -9.73 17.75 -4.51
C ALA A 80 -9.69 16.40 -3.79
N ILE A 81 -10.58 16.21 -2.81
CA ILE A 81 -10.70 14.97 -2.04
C ILE A 81 -12.08 14.34 -2.32
N PRO A 82 -12.14 13.18 -2.99
CA PRO A 82 -13.40 12.47 -3.19
C PRO A 82 -13.81 11.69 -1.94
N ASN A 83 -15.11 11.42 -1.82
CA ASN A 83 -15.69 10.52 -0.83
C ASN A 83 -15.40 10.88 0.65
N ALA A 84 -15.23 12.16 0.96
CA ALA A 84 -15.04 12.61 2.33
C ALA A 84 -16.36 12.50 3.12
N LYS A 85 -16.29 12.11 4.39
CA LYS A 85 -17.47 12.05 5.27
C LYS A 85 -17.69 13.39 5.94
N ALA A 86 -18.81 14.05 5.70
CA ALA A 86 -19.08 15.38 6.24
C ALA A 86 -18.98 15.46 7.78
N THR A 87 -19.25 14.35 8.47
CA THR A 87 -19.11 14.19 9.93
C THR A 87 -17.67 14.19 10.45
N ARG A 88 -16.68 14.00 9.56
CA ARG A 88 -15.25 13.92 9.88
C ARG A 88 -14.45 15.11 9.35
N VAL A 89 -15.07 15.94 8.52
CA VAL A 89 -14.45 17.13 7.94
C VAL A 89 -14.60 18.27 8.93
N MET A 90 -13.51 18.67 9.58
CA MET A 90 -13.48 19.87 10.42
C MET A 90 -13.70 21.11 9.56
N LEU A 91 -14.52 22.03 10.04
CA LEU A 91 -14.82 23.25 9.31
C LEU A 91 -13.62 24.22 9.39
N TYR A 92 -13.21 24.74 8.24
CA TYR A 92 -12.21 25.80 8.13
C TYR A 92 -12.66 26.86 7.13
N ASN A 93 -12.03 28.03 7.19
CA ASN A 93 -12.46 29.17 6.38
C ASN A 93 -12.26 28.90 4.88
N ASP A 94 -13.30 29.23 4.12
CA ASP A 94 -13.40 29.05 2.66
C ASP A 94 -13.37 27.58 2.18
N LEU A 95 -13.68 26.62 3.06
CA LEU A 95 -13.92 25.23 2.68
C LEU A 95 -14.97 25.13 1.55
N ILE A 96 -14.69 24.30 0.54
CA ILE A 96 -15.61 24.03 -0.56
C ILE A 96 -16.01 22.55 -0.54
N ALA A 97 -17.32 22.29 -0.44
CA ALA A 97 -17.87 20.94 -0.52
C ALA A 97 -19.02 20.86 -1.54
N ARG A 98 -19.18 19.69 -2.14
CA ARG A 98 -20.32 19.37 -3.02
C ARG A 98 -20.84 17.96 -2.78
N SER A 99 -22.15 17.79 -2.96
CA SER A 99 -22.79 16.47 -2.98
C SER A 99 -22.19 15.60 -4.08
N VAL A 100 -22.16 14.30 -3.82
CA VAL A 100 -21.74 13.27 -4.78
C VAL A 100 -22.96 12.57 -5.38
N ASN A 101 -22.78 11.92 -6.53
CA ASN A 101 -23.82 11.16 -7.23
C ASN A 101 -25.12 11.96 -7.53
N VAL A 102 -24.97 13.19 -8.05
CA VAL A 102 -26.09 14.08 -8.40
C VAL A 102 -25.85 14.80 -9.73
N GLU A 103 -26.85 14.84 -10.63
CA GLU A 103 -26.77 15.61 -11.87
C GLU A 103 -28.13 16.20 -12.31
N PRO A 104 -28.27 17.53 -12.55
CA PRO A 104 -27.27 18.59 -12.41
C PRO A 104 -27.16 19.13 -10.99
N SER A 105 -28.10 18.81 -10.11
CA SER A 105 -28.15 19.30 -8.72
C SER A 105 -28.83 18.27 -7.82
N LEU A 106 -28.71 18.46 -6.51
CA LEU A 106 -29.29 17.57 -5.50
C LEU A 106 -30.82 17.51 -5.60
N GLU A 107 -31.45 18.66 -5.83
CA GLU A 107 -32.91 18.81 -5.91
C GLU A 107 -33.49 18.29 -7.25
N HIS A 108 -32.74 18.46 -8.35
CA HIS A 108 -33.22 18.15 -9.70
C HIS A 108 -32.49 16.98 -10.37
N ASP A 109 -32.07 15.99 -9.59
CA ASP A 109 -31.29 14.87 -10.09
C ASP A 109 -32.04 14.05 -11.15
N LYS A 110 -31.46 13.96 -12.36
CA LYS A 110 -32.04 13.23 -13.49
C LYS A 110 -32.22 11.76 -13.17
N MET A 111 -31.33 11.15 -12.39
CA MET A 111 -31.38 9.72 -12.10
C MET A 111 -32.38 9.34 -10.99
N ALA A 112 -33.00 10.34 -10.33
CA ALA A 112 -34.03 10.10 -9.31
C ALA A 112 -35.24 9.29 -9.82
N PHE A 113 -35.49 9.22 -11.14
CA PHE A 113 -36.55 8.36 -11.68
C PHE A 113 -36.33 6.86 -11.39
N LEU A 114 -35.07 6.42 -11.19
CA LEU A 114 -34.74 5.03 -10.86
C LEU A 114 -35.41 4.56 -9.57
N GLN A 115 -35.73 5.49 -8.65
CA GLN A 115 -36.51 5.20 -7.45
C GLN A 115 -37.86 4.53 -7.79
N LYS A 116 -38.57 4.99 -8.84
CA LYS A 116 -39.85 4.43 -9.28
C LYS A 116 -39.71 3.03 -9.88
N LEU A 117 -38.51 2.69 -10.34
CA LEU A 117 -38.16 1.38 -10.93
C LEU A 117 -37.46 0.44 -9.92
N SER A 118 -37.24 0.88 -8.68
CA SER A 118 -36.46 0.15 -7.67
C SER A 118 -36.94 -1.29 -7.42
N ARG A 119 -38.24 -1.56 -7.57
CA ARG A 119 -38.83 -2.91 -7.48
C ARG A 119 -38.30 -3.90 -8.53
N PHE A 120 -37.87 -3.40 -9.70
CA PHE A 120 -37.35 -4.20 -10.81
C PHE A 120 -35.82 -4.36 -10.75
N LEU A 121 -35.17 -3.75 -9.77
CA LEU A 121 -33.73 -3.73 -9.59
C LEU A 121 -33.33 -4.44 -8.28
N PRO A 122 -33.70 -5.72 -8.04
CA PRO A 122 -33.28 -6.45 -6.85
C PRO A 122 -31.77 -6.66 -6.79
N ALA A 123 -31.25 -7.13 -5.65
CA ALA A 123 -29.89 -7.68 -5.61
C ALA A 123 -29.68 -8.75 -6.69
N GLY A 124 -28.48 -8.75 -7.30
CA GLY A 124 -28.14 -9.64 -8.40
C GLY A 124 -28.70 -9.27 -9.78
N PHE A 125 -29.56 -8.25 -9.90
CA PHE A 125 -30.16 -7.84 -11.19
C PHE A 125 -29.11 -7.62 -12.29
N TYR A 126 -28.03 -6.90 -11.97
CA TYR A 126 -26.98 -6.58 -12.93
C TYR A 126 -26.33 -7.83 -13.54
N TYR A 127 -26.00 -8.81 -12.69
CA TYR A 127 -25.42 -10.09 -13.10
C TYR A 127 -26.38 -10.88 -13.98
N LYS A 128 -27.68 -10.87 -13.65
CA LYS A 128 -28.71 -11.64 -14.36
C LYS A 128 -29.09 -11.02 -15.71
N THR A 129 -29.00 -9.70 -15.83
CA THR A 129 -29.52 -8.96 -17.00
C THR A 129 -28.43 -8.52 -17.98
N PHE A 130 -27.26 -8.09 -17.51
CA PHE A 130 -26.25 -7.44 -18.37
C PHE A 130 -25.02 -8.29 -18.67
N MET A 131 -24.70 -9.32 -17.89
CA MET A 131 -23.57 -10.22 -18.20
C MET A 131 -23.85 -11.18 -19.36
N TRP A 132 -25.12 -11.34 -19.72
CA TRP A 132 -25.52 -12.16 -20.85
C TRP A 132 -26.37 -11.34 -21.83
N PRO A 133 -26.02 -11.29 -23.14
CA PRO A 133 -24.87 -11.93 -23.79
C PRO A 133 -23.54 -11.22 -23.51
N GLN A 134 -22.47 -12.00 -23.25
CA GLN A 134 -21.14 -11.51 -22.88
C GLN A 134 -20.55 -10.45 -23.83
N LYS A 135 -20.87 -10.52 -25.14
CA LYS A 135 -20.40 -9.56 -26.15
C LYS A 135 -20.83 -8.10 -25.88
N TYR A 136 -21.93 -7.89 -25.15
CA TYR A 136 -22.43 -6.55 -24.81
C TYR A 136 -21.96 -6.05 -23.45
N TRP A 137 -21.29 -6.91 -22.67
CA TRP A 137 -20.80 -6.53 -21.36
C TRP A 137 -19.90 -5.28 -21.37
N PRO A 138 -18.91 -5.13 -22.28
CA PRO A 138 -18.05 -3.94 -22.27
C PRO A 138 -18.83 -2.64 -22.43
N LEU A 139 -19.90 -2.66 -23.23
CA LEU A 139 -20.77 -1.49 -23.45
C LEU A 139 -21.61 -1.17 -22.19
N PHE A 140 -22.19 -2.19 -21.56
CA PHE A 140 -22.96 -2.00 -20.32
C PHE A 140 -22.06 -1.59 -19.15
N GLU A 141 -20.88 -2.17 -19.06
CA GLU A 141 -19.88 -1.87 -18.05
C GLU A 141 -19.46 -0.40 -18.10
N GLU A 142 -19.19 0.15 -19.28
CA GLU A 142 -18.84 1.58 -19.45
C GLU A 142 -19.96 2.49 -18.89
N LYS A 143 -21.21 2.27 -19.33
CA LYS A 143 -22.36 3.07 -18.89
C LYS A 143 -22.68 2.91 -17.41
N ILE A 144 -22.48 1.72 -16.86
CA ILE A 144 -22.71 1.46 -15.44
C ILE A 144 -21.61 2.06 -14.60
N ARG A 145 -20.35 2.08 -15.05
CA ARG A 145 -19.25 2.78 -14.36
C ARG A 145 -19.49 4.29 -14.29
N ASP A 146 -20.01 4.89 -15.36
CA ASP A 146 -20.37 6.32 -15.36
C ASP A 146 -21.49 6.64 -14.35
N ALA A 147 -22.43 5.72 -14.19
CA ALA A 147 -23.62 5.87 -13.33
C ALA A 147 -23.43 5.36 -11.89
N ALA A 148 -22.40 4.57 -11.62
CA ALA A 148 -22.15 3.88 -10.36
C ALA A 148 -20.85 4.40 -9.75
N GLY A 149 -20.79 5.70 -9.46
CA GLY A 149 -19.68 6.36 -8.78
C GLY A 149 -20.20 7.38 -7.75
N LEU A 150 -19.54 7.51 -6.60
CA LEU A 150 -19.83 8.58 -5.64
C LEU A 150 -19.01 9.83 -6.04
N GLY A 151 -17.79 9.96 -5.52
CA GLY A 151 -16.89 11.08 -5.79
C GLY A 151 -16.06 10.93 -7.07
N THR A 152 -15.49 12.04 -7.51
CA THR A 152 -14.62 12.11 -8.71
C THR A 152 -13.16 12.22 -8.31
N VAL A 153 -12.32 11.33 -8.82
CA VAL A 153 -10.86 11.39 -8.61
C VAL A 153 -10.27 12.59 -9.35
N PRO A 154 -9.37 13.39 -8.73
CA PRO A 154 -8.70 14.49 -9.40
C PRO A 154 -7.84 14.01 -10.57
N LYS A 155 -7.83 14.78 -11.68
CA LYS A 155 -6.90 14.57 -12.80
C LYS A 155 -5.54 15.23 -12.59
N ALA A 156 -5.50 16.28 -11.76
CA ALA A 156 -4.28 17.00 -11.43
C ALA A 156 -3.43 16.18 -10.45
N ARG A 157 -2.11 16.37 -10.50
CA ARG A 157 -1.19 15.78 -9.52
C ARG A 157 -1.46 16.37 -8.14
N ASP A 158 -1.53 15.49 -7.14
CA ASP A 158 -1.64 15.88 -5.73
C ASP A 158 -0.50 16.81 -5.33
N SER A 159 -0.84 17.97 -4.75
CA SER A 159 0.12 19.00 -4.30
C SER A 159 0.53 18.83 -2.84
N ASP A 160 -0.13 17.95 -2.09
CA ASP A 160 0.18 17.70 -0.70
C ASP A 160 1.45 16.85 -0.52
N ARG A 161 2.05 16.97 0.67
CA ARG A 161 3.23 16.20 1.08
C ARG A 161 2.87 15.23 2.20
N TYR A 162 3.45 14.04 2.14
CA TYR A 162 3.16 12.93 3.05
C TYR A 162 4.45 12.38 3.67
N GLU A 163 4.35 11.79 4.86
CA GLU A 163 5.49 11.19 5.57
C GLU A 163 5.14 9.86 6.24
N LYS A 164 6.18 9.06 6.51
CA LYS A 164 6.12 7.86 7.33
C LYS A 164 7.04 8.03 8.53
N GLN A 165 6.65 7.54 9.70
CA GLN A 165 7.49 7.54 10.90
C GLN A 165 7.37 6.21 11.64
N PHE A 166 8.49 5.74 12.22
CA PHE A 166 8.55 4.53 13.02
C PHE A 166 8.71 4.90 14.49
N MET A 167 7.93 4.25 15.37
CA MET A 167 7.89 4.57 16.80
C MET A 167 7.81 3.32 17.65
N HIS A 168 8.28 3.42 18.90
CA HIS A 168 8.18 2.36 19.90
C HIS A 168 7.59 2.92 21.20
N CYS A 169 6.80 2.11 21.89
CA CYS A 169 6.28 2.41 23.23
C CYS A 169 6.13 1.13 24.06
N GLU A 170 6.02 1.27 25.37
CA GLU A 170 5.71 0.14 26.25
C GLU A 170 4.21 -0.16 26.22
N LEU A 171 3.37 0.89 26.17
CA LEU A 171 1.93 0.78 26.04
C LEU A 171 1.40 1.70 24.93
N LEU A 172 0.66 1.11 23.99
CA LEU A 172 -0.18 1.86 23.06
C LEU A 172 -1.64 1.76 23.51
N VAL A 173 -2.30 2.90 23.70
CA VAL A 173 -3.73 2.99 23.95
C VAL A 173 -4.41 3.56 22.70
N VAL A 174 -5.40 2.83 22.18
CA VAL A 174 -6.17 3.23 20.99
C VAL A 174 -7.57 3.65 21.42
N GLY A 175 -7.87 4.94 21.26
CA GLY A 175 -9.11 5.57 21.70
C GLY A 175 -8.92 6.38 22.99
N ALA A 176 -9.27 7.67 22.95
CA ALA A 176 -9.20 8.60 24.08
C ALA A 176 -10.59 8.88 24.68
N GLY A 177 -11.46 7.87 24.70
CA GLY A 177 -12.68 7.87 25.52
C GLY A 177 -12.38 7.68 27.01
N PRO A 178 -13.40 7.52 27.87
CA PRO A 178 -13.23 7.40 29.32
C PRO A 178 -12.25 6.28 29.72
N ALA A 179 -12.44 5.08 29.16
CA ALA A 179 -11.57 3.93 29.45
C ALA A 179 -10.12 4.17 29.03
N GLY A 180 -9.90 4.73 27.84
CA GLY A 180 -8.57 4.99 27.31
C GLY A 180 -7.82 6.10 28.05
N LEU A 181 -8.52 7.16 28.45
CA LEU A 181 -7.94 8.25 29.25
C LEU A 181 -7.43 7.74 30.60
N VAL A 182 -8.25 6.97 31.33
CA VAL A 182 -7.84 6.42 32.62
C VAL A 182 -6.72 5.40 32.45
N ALA A 183 -6.79 4.53 31.43
CA ALA A 183 -5.73 3.57 31.13
C ALA A 183 -4.38 4.26 30.86
N ALA A 184 -4.38 5.26 29.97
CA ALA A 184 -3.18 6.01 29.61
C ALA A 184 -2.61 6.78 30.81
N LEU A 185 -3.46 7.39 31.65
CA LEU A 185 -3.00 8.17 32.80
C LEU A 185 -2.44 7.28 33.91
N THR A 186 -3.09 6.13 34.16
CA THR A 186 -2.64 5.13 35.13
C THR A 186 -1.24 4.62 34.76
N ALA A 187 -1.06 4.23 33.49
CA ALA A 187 0.23 3.77 32.96
C ALA A 187 1.28 4.89 32.94
N GLY A 188 0.89 6.08 32.47
CA GLY A 188 1.77 7.24 32.39
C GLY A 188 2.32 7.67 33.75
N LYS A 189 1.49 7.71 34.79
CA LYS A 189 1.92 8.02 36.17
C LYS A 189 2.92 6.99 36.71
N ALA A 190 2.82 5.72 36.30
CA ALA A 190 3.77 4.68 36.67
C ALA A 190 5.16 4.87 36.02
N GLY A 191 5.26 5.67 34.95
CA GLY A 191 6.54 6.09 34.35
C GLY A 191 6.90 5.38 33.03
N ILE A 192 6.05 4.49 32.53
CA ILE A 192 6.28 3.79 31.25
C ILE A 192 5.96 4.69 30.05
N ARG A 193 6.60 4.45 28.91
CA ARG A 193 6.33 5.16 27.65
C ARG A 193 4.97 4.76 27.10
N VAL A 194 4.03 5.72 27.14
CA VAL A 194 2.68 5.55 26.63
C VAL A 194 2.48 6.38 25.37
N ILE A 195 1.90 5.78 24.34
CA ILE A 195 1.30 6.53 23.23
C ILE A 195 -0.21 6.36 23.31
N LEU A 196 -0.94 7.47 23.31
CA LEU A 196 -2.41 7.49 23.22
C LEU A 196 -2.78 8.08 21.86
N VAL A 197 -3.49 7.31 21.04
CA VAL A 197 -3.98 7.77 19.73
C VAL A 197 -5.49 7.85 19.73
N ASP A 198 -6.04 8.91 19.14
CA ASP A 198 -7.48 9.04 18.95
C ASP A 198 -7.79 9.75 17.63
N GLU A 199 -8.84 9.29 16.97
CA GLU A 199 -9.23 9.83 15.66
C GLU A 199 -9.89 11.22 15.75
N GLN A 200 -10.36 11.65 16.92
CA GLN A 200 -11.05 12.93 17.10
C GLN A 200 -10.06 14.07 17.35
N ALA A 201 -10.58 15.29 17.24
CA ALA A 201 -9.83 16.52 17.47
C ALA A 201 -9.38 16.72 18.93
N GLN A 202 -10.21 16.23 19.86
CA GLN A 202 -10.03 16.41 21.29
C GLN A 202 -10.36 15.09 22.01
N ALA A 203 -9.70 14.84 23.13
CA ALA A 203 -9.97 13.67 23.93
C ALA A 203 -11.33 13.76 24.64
N GLY A 204 -11.91 12.60 24.96
CA GLY A 204 -13.14 12.47 25.74
C GLY A 204 -14.10 11.44 25.16
N GLY A 205 -14.08 11.18 23.85
CA GLY A 205 -15.00 10.22 23.23
C GLY A 205 -16.46 10.54 23.56
N SER A 206 -17.16 9.61 24.22
CA SER A 206 -18.56 9.81 24.65
C SER A 206 -18.75 10.93 25.66
N LEU A 207 -17.73 11.24 26.47
CA LEU A 207 -17.79 12.28 27.50
C LEU A 207 -18.02 13.69 26.93
N LEU A 208 -17.77 13.88 25.63
CA LEU A 208 -17.93 15.17 24.96
C LEU A 208 -19.39 15.55 24.72
N TYR A 209 -20.30 14.59 24.80
CA TYR A 209 -21.73 14.79 24.56
C TYR A 209 -22.64 14.14 25.60
N GLN A 210 -22.11 13.42 26.58
CA GLN A 210 -22.86 12.96 27.72
C GLN A 210 -23.06 14.10 28.74
N ASP A 211 -24.19 14.08 29.43
CA ASP A 211 -24.61 15.09 30.41
C ASP A 211 -24.31 14.67 31.87
N GLU A 212 -23.40 13.72 32.04
CA GLU A 212 -22.99 13.17 33.33
C GLU A 212 -21.93 14.04 34.01
N PHE A 213 -21.84 13.92 35.33
CA PHE A 213 -20.83 14.57 36.15
C PHE A 213 -19.86 13.55 36.74
N ILE A 214 -18.57 13.87 36.69
CA ILE A 214 -17.48 13.08 37.28
C ILE A 214 -16.78 13.94 38.32
N ASN A 215 -16.77 13.50 39.58
CA ASN A 215 -16.25 14.29 40.71
C ASN A 215 -16.91 15.68 40.83
N GLY A 216 -18.21 15.76 40.54
CA GLY A 216 -18.96 17.03 40.57
C GLY A 216 -18.64 17.99 39.40
N MET A 217 -17.86 17.56 38.41
CA MET A 217 -17.54 18.35 37.21
C MET A 217 -18.23 17.77 35.97
N PRO A 218 -18.66 18.59 34.99
CA PRO A 218 -19.18 18.09 33.72
C PRO A 218 -18.19 17.15 33.02
N ALA A 219 -18.67 16.04 32.45
CA ALA A 219 -17.83 15.02 31.83
C ALA A 219 -16.84 15.56 30.77
N ALA A 220 -17.28 16.49 29.93
CA ALA A 220 -16.41 17.13 28.93
C ALA A 220 -15.27 17.94 29.56
N GLN A 221 -15.54 18.65 30.66
CA GLN A 221 -14.51 19.39 31.40
C GLN A 221 -13.53 18.42 32.06
N TRP A 222 -14.03 17.35 32.68
CA TRP A 222 -13.18 16.32 33.26
C TRP A 222 -12.24 15.68 32.21
N ALA A 223 -12.73 15.43 31.00
CA ALA A 223 -11.92 14.91 29.90
C ALA A 223 -10.81 15.88 29.48
N ALA A 224 -11.11 17.19 29.41
CA ALA A 224 -10.12 18.23 29.12
C ALA A 224 -9.02 18.28 30.19
N ASP A 225 -9.39 18.18 31.47
CA ASP A 225 -8.44 18.14 32.60
C ASP A 225 -7.54 16.88 32.53
N MET A 226 -8.12 15.73 32.16
CA MET A 226 -7.35 14.49 31.93
C MET A 226 -6.37 14.60 30.77
N GLN A 227 -6.79 15.23 29.66
CA GLN A 227 -5.91 15.49 28.53
C GLN A 227 -4.72 16.38 28.95
N GLN A 228 -4.95 17.44 29.71
CA GLN A 228 -3.88 18.29 30.23
C GLN A 228 -2.91 17.51 31.13
N GLN A 229 -3.43 16.66 32.03
CA GLN A 229 -2.58 15.82 32.88
C GLN A 229 -1.71 14.86 32.06
N LEU A 230 -2.27 14.24 31.02
CA LEU A 230 -1.52 13.36 30.12
C LEU A 230 -0.42 14.12 29.37
N GLN A 231 -0.72 15.32 28.86
CA GLN A 231 0.24 16.16 28.14
C GLN A 231 1.37 16.68 29.03
N ALA A 232 1.13 16.81 30.34
CA ALA A 232 2.15 17.20 31.32
C ALA A 232 3.13 16.06 31.65
N LEU A 233 2.83 14.80 31.30
CA LEU A 233 3.70 13.66 31.55
C LEU A 233 4.73 13.50 30.41
N PRO A 234 6.05 13.59 30.67
CA PRO A 234 7.07 13.57 29.62
C PRO A 234 7.19 12.20 28.90
N ASN A 235 6.72 11.14 29.54
CA ASN A 235 6.69 9.77 29.03
C ASN A 235 5.38 9.42 28.30
N VAL A 236 4.43 10.35 28.19
CA VAL A 236 3.15 10.14 27.50
C VAL A 236 3.10 11.01 26.24
N ARG A 237 2.67 10.42 25.13
CA ARG A 237 2.43 11.13 23.88
C ARG A 237 0.98 10.95 23.44
N TYR A 238 0.20 12.02 23.50
CA TYR A 238 -1.15 12.07 22.95
C TYR A 238 -1.11 12.54 21.49
N LEU A 239 -1.76 11.80 20.59
CA LEU A 239 -1.86 12.08 19.17
C LEU A 239 -3.35 12.20 18.78
N PRO A 240 -3.91 13.42 18.70
CA PRO A 240 -5.24 13.65 18.14
C PRO A 240 -5.20 13.53 16.61
N TYR A 241 -6.39 13.46 15.99
CA TYR A 241 -6.55 13.26 14.55
C TYR A 241 -5.78 12.04 14.01
N ALA A 242 -5.58 11.03 14.86
CA ALA A 242 -4.74 9.88 14.59
C ALA A 242 -5.58 8.59 14.66
N THR A 243 -5.92 8.05 13.49
CA THR A 243 -6.72 6.83 13.40
C THR A 243 -5.81 5.62 13.30
N ALA A 244 -5.83 4.75 14.31
CA ALA A 244 -5.25 3.42 14.20
C ALA A 244 -6.08 2.59 13.22
N PHE A 245 -5.49 2.26 12.07
CA PHE A 245 -6.23 1.66 10.96
C PHE A 245 -5.86 0.20 10.69
N GLY A 246 -4.72 -0.26 11.22
CA GLY A 246 -4.22 -1.62 11.03
C GLY A 246 -3.55 -2.16 12.29
N TYR A 247 -3.79 -3.43 12.60
CA TYR A 247 -3.08 -4.20 13.62
C TYR A 247 -2.40 -5.41 12.95
N GLN A 248 -1.07 -5.44 12.95
CA GLN A 248 -0.22 -6.51 12.41
C GLN A 248 0.49 -7.29 13.53
N ASP A 249 1.22 -8.34 13.15
CA ASP A 249 1.94 -9.23 14.05
C ASP A 249 2.92 -8.52 14.99
N HIS A 250 3.07 -9.11 16.19
CA HIS A 250 3.94 -8.66 17.26
C HIS A 250 3.65 -7.21 17.72
N ASN A 251 2.38 -6.85 17.87
CA ASN A 251 1.95 -5.52 18.34
C ASN A 251 2.48 -4.37 17.48
N LEU A 252 2.52 -4.54 16.14
CA LEU A 252 2.72 -3.44 15.20
C LEU A 252 1.38 -2.86 14.79
N LEU A 253 1.14 -1.59 15.13
CA LEU A 253 -0.04 -0.87 14.70
C LEU A 253 0.34 0.22 13.71
N THR A 254 -0.47 0.34 12.65
CA THR A 254 -0.37 1.45 11.70
C THR A 254 -1.43 2.49 12.01
N VAL A 255 -1.00 3.73 12.17
CA VAL A 255 -1.85 4.88 12.53
C VAL A 255 -1.68 5.95 11.46
N ASN A 256 -2.78 6.51 10.95
CA ASN A 256 -2.74 7.66 10.06
C ASN A 256 -3.06 8.92 10.86
N GLN A 257 -2.11 9.86 10.94
CA GLN A 257 -2.29 11.14 11.61
C GLN A 257 -2.52 12.24 10.58
N CYS A 258 -3.70 12.87 10.61
CA CYS A 258 -4.02 14.03 9.80
C CYS A 258 -3.49 15.30 10.48
N LEU A 259 -2.54 15.99 9.85
CA LEU A 259 -1.83 17.13 10.43
C LEU A 259 -2.34 18.49 9.93
N SER A 260 -2.80 18.57 8.68
CA SER A 260 -3.23 19.87 8.10
C SER A 260 -4.59 19.83 7.40
N ASP A 261 -5.32 18.72 7.43
CA ASP A 261 -6.64 18.59 6.77
C ASP A 261 -7.68 19.57 7.32
N HIS A 262 -7.53 19.95 8.60
CA HIS A 262 -8.38 20.91 9.30
C HIS A 262 -7.98 22.37 9.07
N LEU A 263 -6.95 22.64 8.26
CA LEU A 263 -6.50 23.99 7.92
C LEU A 263 -7.00 24.39 6.52
N PRO A 264 -7.27 25.70 6.30
CA PRO A 264 -7.52 26.23 4.95
C PRO A 264 -6.42 25.82 3.97
N VAL A 265 -6.79 25.50 2.73
CA VAL A 265 -5.84 25.05 1.69
C VAL A 265 -4.67 26.04 1.52
N ALA A 266 -4.95 27.35 1.59
CA ALA A 266 -3.93 28.40 1.49
C ALA A 266 -2.91 28.40 2.66
N ASP A 267 -3.28 27.85 3.81
CA ASP A 267 -2.44 27.82 5.02
C ASP A 267 -1.70 26.49 5.19
N ARG A 268 -2.01 25.47 4.38
CA ARG A 268 -1.37 24.15 4.44
C ARG A 268 0.10 24.27 4.07
N LYS A 269 0.97 23.92 5.02
CA LYS A 269 2.42 23.88 4.85
C LYS A 269 2.97 22.58 5.44
N GLY A 270 3.98 22.02 4.81
CA GLY A 270 4.62 20.79 5.29
C GLY A 270 3.78 19.54 5.01
N THR A 271 3.70 18.65 5.99
CA THR A 271 3.08 17.32 5.84
C THR A 271 1.58 17.39 6.09
N ARG A 272 0.77 16.91 5.14
CA ARG A 272 -0.68 16.80 5.28
C ARG A 272 -1.10 15.63 6.16
N GLU A 273 -0.63 14.43 5.83
CA GLU A 273 -0.88 13.19 6.58
C GLU A 273 0.43 12.45 6.85
N ARG A 274 0.51 11.79 8.01
CA ARG A 274 1.65 10.97 8.42
C ARG A 274 1.21 9.58 8.83
N VAL A 275 1.80 8.55 8.20
CA VAL A 275 1.62 7.15 8.63
C VAL A 275 2.66 6.82 9.71
N LEU A 276 2.19 6.53 10.91
CA LEU A 276 3.00 6.04 12.03
C LEU A 276 2.96 4.51 12.05
N LYS A 277 4.13 3.89 12.14
CA LYS A 277 4.31 2.46 12.41
C LYS A 277 4.77 2.31 13.84
N ILE A 278 3.86 1.94 14.74
CA ILE A 278 4.07 1.92 16.18
C ILE A 278 4.21 0.48 16.64
N ARG A 279 5.41 0.10 17.11
CA ARG A 279 5.65 -1.17 17.79
C ARG A 279 5.44 -0.99 19.29
N ALA A 280 4.47 -1.69 19.86
CA ALA A 280 4.12 -1.56 21.27
C ALA A 280 4.51 -2.82 22.07
N GLY A 281 4.94 -2.66 23.32
CA GLY A 281 5.08 -3.79 24.25
C GLY A 281 3.73 -4.44 24.54
N LYS A 282 2.74 -3.61 24.90
CA LYS A 282 1.33 -4.00 25.13
C LYS A 282 0.38 -3.02 24.44
N VAL A 283 -0.85 -3.47 24.18
CA VAL A 283 -1.88 -2.68 23.53
C VAL A 283 -3.17 -2.69 24.36
N ILE A 284 -3.79 -1.52 24.52
CA ILE A 284 -5.16 -1.38 25.01
C ILE A 284 -6.04 -0.83 23.88
N LEU A 285 -7.10 -1.55 23.56
CA LEU A 285 -8.14 -1.15 22.60
C LEU A 285 -9.33 -0.57 23.36
N ALA A 286 -9.37 0.76 23.46
CA ALA A 286 -10.47 1.53 24.04
C ALA A 286 -11.32 2.18 22.95
N THR A 287 -11.59 1.43 21.87
CA THR A 287 -12.17 1.91 20.60
C THR A 287 -13.67 2.19 20.63
N GLY A 288 -14.32 2.01 21.79
CA GLY A 288 -15.74 2.28 21.97
C GLY A 288 -16.67 1.29 21.25
N ALA A 289 -17.91 1.72 21.03
CA ALA A 289 -18.94 1.00 20.30
C ALA A 289 -19.68 1.97 19.36
N HIS A 290 -20.09 1.49 18.19
CA HIS A 290 -21.00 2.24 17.31
C HIS A 290 -22.44 1.89 17.63
N GLU A 291 -23.33 2.89 17.66
CA GLU A 291 -24.77 2.65 17.72
C GLU A 291 -25.25 2.06 16.39
N ARG A 292 -26.22 1.14 16.42
CA ARG A 292 -26.84 0.57 15.22
C ARG A 292 -28.27 1.09 15.04
N PRO A 293 -28.75 1.23 13.79
CA PRO A 293 -30.10 1.67 13.52
C PRO A 293 -31.12 0.52 13.67
N LEU A 294 -32.41 0.88 13.60
CA LEU A 294 -33.52 -0.06 13.45
C LEU A 294 -33.91 -0.21 11.97
N VAL A 295 -34.38 -1.40 11.59
CA VAL A 295 -34.77 -1.72 10.20
C VAL A 295 -36.30 -1.72 10.07
N PHE A 296 -36.82 -0.73 9.34
CA PHE A 296 -38.24 -0.51 9.07
C PHE A 296 -38.41 0.18 7.71
N VAL A 297 -39.66 0.33 7.24
CA VAL A 297 -39.95 0.87 5.91
C VAL A 297 -39.55 2.35 5.81
N ASN A 298 -38.82 2.72 4.75
CA ASN A 298 -38.32 4.07 4.50
C ASN A 298 -37.44 4.63 5.64
N ASN A 299 -36.64 3.78 6.28
CA ASN A 299 -35.71 4.17 7.34
C ASN A 299 -34.49 4.99 6.88
N ASP A 300 -34.47 5.50 5.64
CA ASP A 300 -33.36 6.21 5.02
C ASP A 300 -33.63 7.70 4.73
N LEU A 301 -34.82 8.20 5.05
CA LEU A 301 -35.24 9.57 4.77
C LEU A 301 -34.38 10.62 5.51
N PRO A 302 -34.10 11.78 4.89
CA PRO A 302 -33.57 12.95 5.57
C PRO A 302 -34.36 13.30 6.84
N GLY A 303 -33.65 13.52 7.94
CA GLY A 303 -34.23 13.75 9.27
C GLY A 303 -34.38 12.48 10.12
N ILE A 304 -34.07 11.30 9.58
CA ILE A 304 -33.83 10.09 10.38
C ILE A 304 -32.35 10.07 10.77
N MET A 305 -32.06 9.90 12.06
CA MET A 305 -30.71 9.92 12.61
C MET A 305 -30.54 8.88 13.72
N LEU A 306 -29.31 8.47 14.00
CA LEU A 306 -28.99 7.72 15.22
C LEU A 306 -29.24 8.59 16.46
N SER A 307 -29.78 7.99 17.52
CA SER A 307 -30.13 8.72 18.75
C SER A 307 -28.90 9.30 19.44
N GLY A 308 -27.80 8.54 19.51
CA GLY A 308 -26.51 9.02 20.02
C GLY A 308 -25.93 10.17 19.18
N ALA A 309 -26.16 10.17 17.85
CA ALA A 309 -25.77 11.29 17.00
C ALA A 309 -26.60 12.54 17.30
N ILE A 310 -27.90 12.41 17.53
CA ILE A 310 -28.76 13.53 17.98
C ILE A 310 -28.24 14.11 19.29
N ALA A 311 -27.99 13.26 20.31
CA ALA A 311 -27.43 13.71 21.59
C ALA A 311 -26.10 14.46 21.39
N ARG A 312 -25.25 13.97 20.47
CA ARG A 312 -24.00 14.64 20.10
C ARG A 312 -24.22 15.99 19.42
N TYR A 313 -25.12 16.11 18.46
CA TYR A 313 -25.42 17.40 17.82
C TYR A 313 -25.98 18.42 18.80
N VAL A 314 -26.85 18.00 19.73
CA VAL A 314 -27.40 18.88 20.76
C VAL A 314 -26.33 19.30 21.76
N ASN A 315 -25.64 18.35 22.39
CA ASN A 315 -24.77 18.65 23.53
C ASN A 315 -23.39 19.16 23.11
N GLN A 316 -22.76 18.54 22.09
CA GLN A 316 -21.42 18.92 21.66
C GLN A 316 -21.43 20.10 20.68
N TYR A 317 -22.41 20.19 19.78
CA TYR A 317 -22.42 21.23 18.73
C TYR A 317 -23.48 22.30 18.92
N ALA A 318 -24.32 22.19 19.97
CA ALA A 318 -25.41 23.11 20.26
C ALA A 318 -26.37 23.29 19.07
N ILE A 319 -26.75 22.18 18.44
CA ILE A 319 -27.69 22.14 17.31
C ILE A 319 -28.92 21.38 17.75
N LEU A 320 -30.09 21.95 17.51
CA LEU A 320 -31.37 21.29 17.71
C LEU A 320 -31.84 20.74 16.35
N PRO A 321 -31.63 19.46 16.00
CA PRO A 321 -31.83 18.98 14.62
C PRO A 321 -33.30 18.93 14.19
N GLY A 322 -34.24 19.00 15.13
CA GLY A 322 -35.67 19.08 14.87
C GLY A 322 -36.42 19.57 16.11
N LYS A 323 -37.62 20.10 15.92
CA LYS A 323 -38.45 20.70 16.98
C LYS A 323 -39.56 19.76 17.46
N SER A 324 -39.98 18.82 16.63
CA SER A 324 -40.98 17.79 16.92
C SER A 324 -40.38 16.43 16.66
N ALA A 325 -39.72 15.89 17.68
CA ALA A 325 -38.90 14.70 17.56
C ALA A 325 -39.61 13.44 18.09
N LEU A 326 -39.39 12.34 17.38
CA LEU A 326 -39.71 11.00 17.85
C LEU A 326 -38.41 10.23 18.08
N ILE A 327 -38.36 9.40 19.11
CA ILE A 327 -37.22 8.51 19.38
C ILE A 327 -37.73 7.07 19.39
N CYS A 328 -37.34 6.25 18.42
CA CYS A 328 -37.66 4.82 18.38
C CYS A 328 -36.48 4.01 18.93
N THR A 329 -36.70 3.30 20.03
CA THR A 329 -35.63 2.61 20.76
C THR A 329 -36.01 1.23 21.24
N ASN A 330 -34.99 0.43 21.55
CA ASN A 330 -35.11 -0.84 22.25
C ASN A 330 -34.19 -0.94 23.48
N ASN A 331 -33.60 0.18 23.89
CA ASN A 331 -32.62 0.30 24.98
C ASN A 331 -32.71 1.67 25.67
N ASP A 332 -32.13 1.80 26.87
CA ASP A 332 -32.23 3.01 27.69
C ASP A 332 -31.37 4.19 27.18
N GLU A 333 -30.30 3.92 26.42
CA GLU A 333 -29.34 4.97 26.03
C GLU A 333 -29.96 6.01 25.08
N ALA A 334 -30.93 5.61 24.25
CA ALA A 334 -31.66 6.54 23.37
C ALA A 334 -32.41 7.65 24.12
N TYR A 335 -32.75 7.43 25.39
CA TYR A 335 -33.42 8.45 26.21
C TYR A 335 -32.52 9.66 26.48
N ARG A 336 -31.19 9.55 26.36
CA ARG A 336 -30.30 10.72 26.41
C ARG A 336 -30.60 11.72 25.32
N ALA A 337 -30.88 11.25 24.11
CA ALA A 337 -31.30 12.11 22.99
C ALA A 337 -32.64 12.80 23.30
N ALA A 338 -33.60 12.04 23.83
CA ALA A 338 -34.90 12.57 24.20
C ALA A 338 -34.80 13.67 25.28
N ILE A 339 -33.98 13.43 26.31
CA ILE A 339 -33.70 14.37 27.39
C ILE A 339 -33.03 15.64 26.86
N ALA A 340 -31.97 15.49 26.06
CA ALA A 340 -31.22 16.62 25.50
C ALA A 340 -32.12 17.52 24.62
N LEU A 341 -32.92 16.91 23.73
CA LEU A 341 -33.88 17.63 22.91
C LEU A 341 -34.93 18.37 23.77
N ARG A 342 -35.49 17.69 24.78
CA ARG A 342 -36.53 18.25 25.65
C ARG A 342 -36.02 19.43 26.47
N GLN A 343 -34.80 19.34 27.01
CA GLN A 343 -34.16 20.43 27.76
C GLN A 343 -33.97 21.70 26.92
N HIS A 344 -33.87 21.57 25.60
CA HIS A 344 -33.77 22.67 24.65
C HIS A 344 -35.10 23.03 23.96
N GLY A 345 -36.23 22.58 24.52
CA GLY A 345 -37.56 23.05 24.14
C GLY A 345 -38.20 22.31 22.96
N ALA A 346 -37.64 21.18 22.51
CA ALA A 346 -38.33 20.32 21.54
C ALA A 346 -39.53 19.60 22.18
N ASN A 347 -40.51 19.30 21.34
CA ASN A 347 -41.56 18.35 21.66
C ASN A 347 -41.02 16.95 21.34
N VAL A 348 -41.06 16.05 22.34
CA VAL A 348 -40.42 14.73 22.22
C VAL A 348 -41.38 13.65 22.67
N THR A 349 -41.50 12.60 21.87
CA THR A 349 -42.15 11.34 22.23
C THR A 349 -41.19 10.18 22.01
N VAL A 350 -41.07 9.29 22.98
CA VAL A 350 -40.28 8.06 22.88
C VAL A 350 -41.22 6.90 22.56
N ILE A 351 -40.82 6.08 21.58
CA ILE A 351 -41.46 4.83 21.16
C ILE A 351 -40.48 3.73 21.56
N ASP A 352 -40.81 2.99 22.61
CA ASP A 352 -39.93 1.97 23.19
C ASP A 352 -40.53 0.58 22.92
N ALA A 353 -39.74 -0.27 22.26
CA ALA A 353 -40.13 -1.64 21.95
C ALA A 353 -40.34 -2.49 23.22
N ARG A 354 -39.73 -2.09 24.34
CA ARG A 354 -39.78 -2.84 25.60
C ARG A 354 -41.08 -2.58 26.36
N PRO A 355 -41.46 -3.49 27.28
CA PRO A 355 -42.38 -3.18 28.36
C PRO A 355 -41.88 -2.02 29.22
N ALA A 356 -42.75 -1.46 30.07
CA ALA A 356 -42.42 -0.34 30.95
C ALA A 356 -41.05 -0.50 31.62
N SER A 357 -40.14 0.45 31.39
CA SER A 357 -38.76 0.41 31.87
C SER A 357 -38.61 1.11 33.23
N GLY A 358 -37.94 0.44 34.17
CA GLY A 358 -37.56 1.01 35.48
C GLY A 358 -36.18 1.69 35.49
N GLY A 359 -35.58 1.90 34.32
CA GLY A 359 -34.24 2.47 34.18
C GLY A 359 -34.15 3.94 34.56
N THR A 360 -32.95 4.39 34.91
CA THR A 360 -32.68 5.76 35.35
C THR A 360 -33.03 6.79 34.26
N LEU A 361 -32.66 6.53 33.00
CA LEU A 361 -32.89 7.47 31.89
C LEU A 361 -34.37 7.57 31.49
N PRO A 362 -35.15 6.48 31.34
CA PRO A 362 -36.59 6.54 31.15
C PRO A 362 -37.33 7.33 32.24
N GLN A 363 -37.00 7.10 33.51
CA GLN A 363 -37.59 7.84 34.63
C GLN A 363 -37.29 9.33 34.56
N ARG A 364 -36.04 9.69 34.23
CA ARG A 364 -35.63 11.09 34.06
C ARG A 364 -36.35 11.76 32.89
N ALA A 365 -36.50 11.07 31.75
CA ALA A 365 -37.26 11.58 30.62
C ALA A 365 -38.74 11.81 30.98
N HIS A 366 -39.36 10.86 31.67
CA HIS A 366 -40.73 10.99 32.15
C HIS A 366 -40.90 12.19 33.09
N ALA A 367 -39.97 12.41 34.02
CA ALA A 367 -39.97 13.56 34.93
C ALA A 367 -39.84 14.91 34.19
N LEU A 368 -39.22 14.93 33.00
CA LEU A 368 -39.14 16.11 32.13
C LEU A 368 -40.39 16.28 31.22
N GLY A 369 -41.42 15.46 31.43
CA GLY A 369 -42.67 15.49 30.67
C GLY A 369 -42.53 14.94 29.25
N VAL A 370 -41.59 14.02 29.00
CA VAL A 370 -41.50 13.30 27.74
C VAL A 370 -42.57 12.20 27.71
N SER A 371 -43.37 12.17 26.64
CA SER A 371 -44.36 11.11 26.41
C SER A 371 -43.66 9.81 26.00
N ILE A 372 -44.07 8.68 26.57
CA ILE A 372 -43.46 7.37 26.29
C ILE A 372 -44.54 6.38 25.89
N LEU A 373 -44.38 5.76 24.72
CA LEU A 373 -45.20 4.67 24.19
C LEU A 373 -44.40 3.37 24.29
N PHE A 374 -44.66 2.58 25.34
CA PHE A 374 -44.05 1.26 25.52
C PHE A 374 -44.71 0.20 24.64
N GLU A 375 -44.04 -0.95 24.50
CA GLU A 375 -44.47 -2.07 23.65
C GLU A 375 -44.86 -1.62 22.24
N SER A 376 -44.07 -0.72 21.66
CA SER A 376 -44.38 -0.07 20.39
C SER A 376 -43.13 0.11 19.53
N VAL A 377 -43.28 0.04 18.20
CA VAL A 377 -42.20 0.27 17.22
C VAL A 377 -42.67 1.10 16.06
N VAL A 378 -41.75 1.86 15.44
CA VAL A 378 -41.98 2.48 14.13
C VAL A 378 -41.88 1.41 13.05
N VAL A 379 -42.90 1.33 12.20
CA VAL A 379 -42.95 0.36 11.08
C VAL A 379 -42.73 1.00 9.73
N GLU A 380 -43.06 2.30 9.59
CA GLU A 380 -42.92 3.05 8.34
C GLU A 380 -42.74 4.54 8.60
N ALA A 381 -41.88 5.20 7.81
CA ALA A 381 -41.74 6.64 7.76
C ALA A 381 -42.18 7.20 6.40
N PHE A 382 -42.65 8.46 6.39
CA PHE A 382 -43.16 9.11 5.19
C PHE A 382 -42.59 10.53 5.03
N SER A 383 -42.49 10.94 3.77
CA SER A 383 -42.24 12.29 3.29
C SER A 383 -43.31 12.56 2.22
N GLU A 384 -44.22 13.50 2.46
CA GLU A 384 -45.36 13.79 1.58
C GLU A 384 -45.12 15.06 0.75
N GLN A 385 -44.26 15.96 1.22
CA GLN A 385 -43.88 17.21 0.58
C GLN A 385 -42.64 17.06 -0.31
N PHE A 386 -42.46 18.01 -1.22
CA PHE A 386 -41.34 18.05 -2.18
C PHE A 386 -39.97 18.28 -1.53
N ASP A 387 -39.88 18.56 -0.23
CA ASP A 387 -38.63 18.84 0.48
C ASP A 387 -37.83 17.58 0.87
N HIS A 388 -38.42 16.39 0.63
CA HIS A 388 -37.83 15.08 0.89
C HIS A 388 -37.47 14.82 2.36
N HIS A 389 -38.02 15.60 3.30
CA HIS A 389 -37.80 15.45 4.73
C HIS A 389 -38.84 14.50 5.36
N ILE A 390 -38.47 13.76 6.43
CA ILE A 390 -39.46 13.04 7.24
C ILE A 390 -40.51 14.00 7.81
N GLU A 391 -41.78 13.58 7.73
CA GLU A 391 -42.94 14.35 8.22
C GLU A 391 -43.83 13.57 9.19
N LYS A 392 -43.94 12.25 9.01
CA LYS A 392 -44.72 11.38 9.89
C LYS A 392 -44.19 9.96 9.91
N VAL A 393 -44.61 9.22 10.94
CA VAL A 393 -44.37 7.77 11.07
C VAL A 393 -45.64 7.02 11.44
N SER A 394 -45.72 5.76 11.01
CA SER A 394 -46.68 4.78 11.51
C SER A 394 -46.06 4.02 12.68
N VAL A 395 -46.80 3.94 13.79
CA VAL A 395 -46.41 3.21 15.01
C VAL A 395 -47.33 2.02 15.19
N ALA A 396 -46.75 0.84 15.41
CA ALA A 396 -47.49 -0.39 15.68
C ALA A 396 -47.15 -0.95 17.07
N THR A 397 -48.04 -1.80 17.60
CA THR A 397 -47.73 -2.58 18.80
C THR A 397 -46.55 -3.52 18.55
N TYR A 398 -45.74 -3.74 19.58
CA TYR A 398 -44.62 -4.68 19.57
C TYR A 398 -44.63 -5.50 20.85
N ARG A 399 -45.05 -6.77 20.75
CA ARG A 399 -45.19 -7.67 21.90
C ARG A 399 -44.54 -9.00 21.62
N LYS A 400 -43.76 -9.50 22.59
CA LYS A 400 -43.07 -10.80 22.50
C LYS A 400 -42.22 -10.96 21.24
N GLY A 401 -41.60 -9.88 20.76
CA GLY A 401 -40.76 -9.89 19.56
C GLY A 401 -41.51 -9.81 18.23
N HIS A 402 -42.84 -9.59 18.26
CA HIS A 402 -43.68 -9.52 17.08
C HIS A 402 -44.39 -8.18 16.96
N THR A 403 -44.44 -7.67 15.73
CA THR A 403 -45.19 -6.47 15.36
C THR A 403 -46.65 -6.80 15.14
N GLY A 404 -47.55 -6.05 15.78
CA GLY A 404 -49.00 -6.18 15.66
C GLY A 404 -49.61 -5.06 14.82
N GLU A 405 -50.83 -4.64 15.18
CA GLU A 405 -51.56 -3.59 14.47
C GLU A 405 -50.96 -2.19 14.65
N ILE A 406 -51.19 -1.32 13.64
CA ILE A 406 -50.88 0.11 13.71
C ILE A 406 -51.81 0.77 14.73
N ILE A 407 -51.22 1.46 15.70
CA ILE A 407 -51.94 2.13 16.80
C ILE A 407 -51.92 3.66 16.69
N ALA A 408 -50.98 4.23 15.95
CA ALA A 408 -50.88 5.68 15.78
C ALA A 408 -50.14 6.07 14.49
N ASN A 409 -50.50 7.24 13.97
CA ASN A 409 -49.68 8.00 13.02
C ASN A 409 -49.23 9.28 13.73
N LEU A 410 -47.93 9.51 13.82
CA LEU A 410 -47.36 10.63 14.57
C LEU A 410 -46.55 11.52 13.63
N CYS A 411 -46.81 12.84 13.66
CA CYS A 411 -46.04 13.82 12.89
C CYS A 411 -44.72 14.16 13.58
N CYS A 412 -43.66 14.34 12.80
CA CYS A 412 -42.34 14.68 13.28
C CYS A 412 -41.47 15.33 12.21
N ASP A 413 -40.50 16.14 12.64
CA ASP A 413 -39.42 16.67 11.80
C ASP A 413 -38.06 16.07 12.16
N LEU A 414 -38.03 15.06 13.04
CA LEU A 414 -36.84 14.33 13.44
C LEU A 414 -37.25 12.97 13.97
N LEU A 415 -36.60 11.91 13.49
CA LEU A 415 -36.71 10.57 14.06
C LEU A 415 -35.34 10.07 14.49
N GLY A 416 -35.13 9.99 15.81
CA GLY A 416 -34.00 9.28 16.39
C GLY A 416 -34.27 7.79 16.41
N VAL A 417 -33.30 6.98 16.00
CA VAL A 417 -33.37 5.52 16.10
C VAL A 417 -32.22 4.96 16.91
N SER A 418 -32.50 3.93 17.70
CA SER A 418 -31.49 3.20 18.48
C SER A 418 -31.84 1.72 18.54
N GLY A 419 -31.02 0.89 17.87
CA GLY A 419 -31.15 -0.56 17.88
C GLY A 419 -30.21 -1.26 18.87
N GLY A 420 -29.38 -0.51 19.59
CA GLY A 420 -28.33 -0.98 20.50
C GLY A 420 -26.92 -0.64 20.01
N TRP A 421 -25.92 -1.28 20.62
CA TRP A 421 -24.50 -0.96 20.43
C TRP A 421 -23.71 -2.13 19.84
N ASN A 422 -22.76 -1.81 18.95
CA ASN A 422 -21.83 -2.74 18.35
C ASN A 422 -20.40 -2.35 18.76
N PRO A 423 -19.76 -3.10 19.68
CA PRO A 423 -18.35 -2.88 20.04
C PRO A 423 -17.44 -2.80 18.82
N VAL A 424 -16.52 -1.84 18.80
CA VAL A 424 -15.58 -1.62 17.69
C VAL A 424 -14.43 -2.63 17.78
N VAL A 425 -14.72 -3.89 17.46
CA VAL A 425 -13.77 -5.03 17.55
C VAL A 425 -12.81 -5.16 16.36
N HIS A 426 -12.77 -4.18 15.46
CA HIS A 426 -12.03 -4.26 14.19
C HIS A 426 -10.54 -4.55 14.41
N LEU A 427 -9.87 -3.78 15.25
CA LEU A 427 -8.43 -3.97 15.54
C LEU A 427 -8.17 -5.27 16.32
N PHE A 428 -9.09 -5.66 17.22
CA PHE A 428 -9.01 -6.94 17.93
C PHE A 428 -9.10 -8.12 16.95
N ALA A 429 -9.99 -8.04 15.96
CA ALA A 429 -10.11 -9.08 14.95
C ALA A 429 -8.89 -9.11 14.00
N GLN A 430 -8.37 -7.94 13.62
CA GLN A 430 -7.14 -7.84 12.83
C GLN A 430 -5.92 -8.40 13.57
N SER A 431 -5.89 -8.34 14.90
CA SER A 431 -4.84 -8.95 15.70
C SER A 431 -4.90 -10.48 15.74
N GLY A 432 -5.85 -11.10 15.03
CA GLY A 432 -6.13 -12.54 15.03
C GLY A 432 -7.21 -12.98 16.02
N GLY A 433 -7.73 -12.06 16.85
CA GLY A 433 -8.77 -12.35 17.83
C GLY A 433 -10.11 -12.74 17.19
N LYS A 434 -10.87 -13.61 17.85
CA LYS A 434 -12.23 -13.98 17.40
C LYS A 434 -13.26 -13.36 18.33
N ALA A 435 -14.19 -12.59 17.77
CA ALA A 435 -15.32 -12.07 18.52
C ALA A 435 -16.32 -13.20 18.83
N ARG A 436 -17.09 -13.05 19.91
CA ARG A 436 -18.14 -13.97 20.34
C ARG A 436 -19.48 -13.24 20.44
N TRP A 437 -20.58 -13.92 20.17
CA TRP A 437 -21.91 -13.34 20.34
C TRP A 437 -22.29 -13.27 21.83
N SER A 438 -22.94 -12.19 22.25
CA SER A 438 -23.54 -12.05 23.59
C SER A 438 -25.03 -11.81 23.45
N GLU A 439 -25.84 -12.77 23.85
CA GLU A 439 -27.31 -12.63 23.84
C GLU A 439 -27.79 -11.53 24.78
N GLN A 440 -27.17 -11.42 25.96
CA GLN A 440 -27.52 -10.41 26.96
C GLN A 440 -27.29 -8.97 26.46
N LYS A 441 -26.19 -8.76 25.73
CA LYS A 441 -25.81 -7.43 25.19
C LYS A 441 -26.31 -7.23 23.75
N ALA A 442 -26.85 -8.28 23.12
CA ALA A 442 -27.27 -8.34 21.73
C ALA A 442 -26.19 -7.80 20.76
N CYS A 443 -24.94 -8.21 20.93
CA CYS A 443 -23.82 -7.76 20.11
C CYS A 443 -22.65 -8.76 20.13
N PHE A 444 -21.71 -8.59 19.20
CA PHE A 444 -20.42 -9.27 19.26
C PHE A 444 -19.47 -8.54 20.22
N VAL A 445 -18.86 -9.28 21.13
CA VAL A 445 -17.83 -8.78 22.05
C VAL A 445 -16.49 -9.48 21.79
N PRO A 446 -15.35 -8.90 22.20
CA PRO A 446 -14.06 -9.58 22.13
C PRO A 446 -14.10 -10.95 22.82
N GLY A 447 -13.56 -11.97 22.13
CA GLY A 447 -13.39 -13.31 22.66
C GLY A 447 -11.94 -13.58 23.04
N VAL A 448 -11.37 -14.66 22.51
CA VAL A 448 -9.97 -15.04 22.79
C VAL A 448 -9.03 -14.19 21.94
N SER A 449 -8.07 -13.53 22.60
CA SER A 449 -7.01 -12.79 21.92
C SER A 449 -5.88 -13.71 21.47
N VAL A 450 -5.32 -13.44 20.29
CA VAL A 450 -4.10 -14.10 19.78
C VAL A 450 -2.84 -13.31 20.16
N GLN A 451 -2.94 -11.99 20.25
CA GLN A 451 -1.85 -11.10 20.64
C GLN A 451 -2.08 -10.51 22.03
N ASP A 452 -1.03 -10.00 22.65
CA ASP A 452 -1.07 -9.39 23.98
C ASP A 452 -1.77 -8.02 23.96
N THR A 453 -3.11 -8.05 23.96
CA THR A 453 -4.00 -6.89 23.88
C THR A 453 -5.17 -7.01 24.84
N TYR A 454 -5.66 -5.86 25.32
CA TYR A 454 -6.83 -5.73 26.17
C TYR A 454 -7.86 -4.83 25.50
N SER A 455 -9.05 -5.35 25.20
CA SER A 455 -10.18 -4.51 24.83
C SER A 455 -10.88 -4.03 26.11
N VAL A 456 -11.18 -2.73 26.20
CA VAL A 456 -11.75 -2.14 27.43
C VAL A 456 -12.96 -1.24 27.17
N GLY A 457 -13.81 -1.11 28.19
CA GLY A 457 -15.03 -0.29 28.17
C GLY A 457 -16.01 -0.76 27.10
N ALA A 458 -16.61 0.16 26.34
CA ALA A 458 -17.61 -0.21 25.33
C ALA A 458 -17.02 -1.10 24.21
N ALA A 459 -15.71 -1.10 23.98
CA ALA A 459 -15.05 -2.05 23.08
C ALA A 459 -15.05 -3.50 23.62
N ASN A 460 -15.15 -3.67 24.94
CA ASN A 460 -15.37 -4.94 25.63
C ASN A 460 -16.87 -5.27 25.82
N GLY A 461 -17.75 -4.37 25.37
CA GLY A 461 -19.20 -4.44 25.56
C GLY A 461 -19.69 -3.87 26.89
N ASP A 462 -18.86 -3.18 27.66
CA ASP A 462 -19.25 -2.55 28.93
C ASP A 462 -19.67 -1.10 28.65
N PHE A 463 -20.99 -0.86 28.60
CA PHE A 463 -21.55 0.38 28.06
C PHE A 463 -21.76 1.48 29.11
N LEU A 464 -21.75 1.14 30.40
CA LEU A 464 -21.90 2.12 31.47
C LEU A 464 -20.58 2.86 31.74
N LEU A 465 -20.64 4.16 31.99
CA LEU A 465 -19.47 5.00 32.25
C LEU A 465 -18.62 4.49 33.42
N ALA A 466 -19.26 4.09 34.52
CA ALA A 466 -18.59 3.57 35.70
C ALA A 466 -17.76 2.29 35.39
N GLU A 467 -18.32 1.40 34.58
CA GLU A 467 -17.66 0.16 34.16
C GLU A 467 -16.49 0.47 33.22
N ALA A 468 -16.68 1.38 32.26
CA ALA A 468 -15.64 1.76 31.31
C ALA A 468 -14.41 2.38 32.00
N LEU A 469 -14.60 3.26 32.98
CA LEU A 469 -13.50 3.85 33.76
C LEU A 469 -12.76 2.78 34.57
N ALA A 470 -13.50 1.87 35.23
CA ALA A 470 -12.93 0.81 36.06
C ALA A 470 -12.11 -0.19 35.23
N ASP A 471 -12.66 -0.60 34.08
CA ASP A 471 -12.04 -1.57 33.19
C ASP A 471 -10.73 -1.03 32.57
N GLY A 472 -10.75 0.22 32.10
CA GLY A 472 -9.54 0.90 31.60
C GLY A 472 -8.42 0.96 32.64
N GLN A 473 -8.75 1.31 33.89
CA GLN A 473 -7.79 1.30 34.99
C GLN A 473 -7.23 -0.09 35.28
N LEU A 474 -8.12 -1.09 35.36
CA LEU A 474 -7.76 -2.47 35.68
C LEU A 474 -6.83 -3.06 34.61
N ALA A 475 -7.10 -2.82 33.33
CA ALA A 475 -6.24 -3.26 32.23
C ALA A 475 -4.83 -2.65 32.34
N ALA A 476 -4.72 -1.35 32.60
CA ALA A 476 -3.44 -0.69 32.81
C ALA A 476 -2.69 -1.27 34.03
N GLN A 477 -3.38 -1.51 35.14
CA GLN A 477 -2.79 -2.13 36.33
C GLN A 477 -2.26 -3.55 36.06
N LYS A 478 -3.00 -4.37 35.31
CA LYS A 478 -2.56 -5.71 34.88
C LYS A 478 -1.30 -5.65 34.02
N ILE A 479 -1.24 -4.70 33.09
CA ILE A 479 -0.06 -4.48 32.24
C ILE A 479 1.15 -4.04 33.08
N LEU A 480 0.96 -3.10 34.00
CA LEU A 480 2.03 -2.66 34.89
C LEU A 480 2.58 -3.80 35.75
N ALA A 481 1.70 -4.67 36.27
CA ALA A 481 2.11 -5.86 37.01
C ALA A 481 2.96 -6.82 36.15
N GLN A 482 2.66 -6.98 34.86
CA GLN A 482 3.46 -7.78 33.93
C GLN A 482 4.84 -7.16 33.66
N PHE A 483 4.96 -5.84 33.75
CA PHE A 483 6.25 -5.15 33.72
C PHE A 483 6.97 -5.13 35.08
N GLY A 484 6.40 -5.74 36.12
CA GLY A 484 6.97 -5.72 37.47
C GLY A 484 6.91 -4.35 38.14
N LEU A 485 6.02 -3.46 37.68
CA LEU A 485 5.87 -2.10 38.19
C LEU A 485 4.61 -1.98 39.06
N PRO A 486 4.72 -1.38 40.26
CA PRO A 486 3.55 -1.10 41.08
C PRO A 486 2.72 0.03 40.46
N ALA A 487 1.39 -0.10 40.50
CA ALA A 487 0.52 1.03 40.26
C ALA A 487 0.69 2.05 41.39
N LYS A 488 1.06 3.30 41.07
CA LYS A 488 1.39 4.32 42.10
C LYS A 488 0.19 4.74 42.97
N ALA A 489 -1.04 4.64 42.46
CA ALA A 489 -2.31 4.70 43.20
C ALA A 489 -3.49 4.36 42.28
N THR A 490 -4.50 3.66 42.79
CA THR A 490 -5.81 3.44 42.14
C THR A 490 -6.56 4.78 42.11
N MET A 491 -6.99 5.25 40.93
CA MET A 491 -7.84 6.45 40.83
C MET A 491 -9.27 6.09 41.26
N SER A 492 -9.96 7.07 41.84
CA SER A 492 -11.37 6.99 42.23
C SER A 492 -12.15 8.13 41.59
N TRP A 493 -13.43 7.89 41.35
CA TRP A 493 -14.35 8.88 40.80
C TRP A 493 -15.71 8.78 41.51
N ALA A 494 -16.34 9.92 41.74
CA ALA A 494 -17.72 10.03 42.16
C ALA A 494 -18.61 10.22 40.92
N LEU A 495 -19.61 9.35 40.78
CA LEU A 495 -20.58 9.31 39.69
C LEU A 495 -21.98 9.10 40.25
N ASP A 496 -22.98 9.59 39.53
CA ASP A 496 -24.37 9.21 39.78
C ASP A 496 -24.60 7.75 39.37
N VAL A 497 -25.46 7.05 40.12
CA VAL A 497 -25.78 5.64 39.84
C VAL A 497 -26.80 5.58 38.70
N VAL A 498 -26.34 5.10 37.55
CA VAL A 498 -27.19 4.82 36.39
C VAL A 498 -27.51 3.32 36.35
N ARG A 499 -28.79 2.99 36.22
CA ARG A 499 -29.28 1.62 36.02
C ARG A 499 -30.03 1.56 34.69
N GLU A 500 -29.73 0.52 33.93
CA GLU A 500 -30.38 0.27 32.64
C GLU A 500 -31.24 -1.00 32.69
N THR A 501 -32.38 -0.95 32.02
CA THR A 501 -33.18 -2.14 31.71
C THR A 501 -32.56 -2.89 30.53
N PRO A 502 -32.53 -4.24 30.53
CA PRO A 502 -31.99 -5.02 29.43
C PRO A 502 -32.53 -4.62 28.06
N ILE A 503 -31.68 -4.73 27.04
CA ILE A 503 -32.06 -4.49 25.64
C ILE A 503 -33.06 -5.55 25.16
N MET A 504 -34.04 -5.15 24.35
CA MET A 504 -34.88 -6.07 23.60
C MET A 504 -34.45 -6.07 22.12
N PRO A 505 -33.85 -7.14 21.59
CA PRO A 505 -33.40 -7.14 20.20
C PRO A 505 -34.56 -6.89 19.22
N VAL A 506 -34.39 -5.91 18.33
CA VAL A 506 -35.33 -5.61 17.24
C VAL A 506 -34.52 -5.51 15.94
N TRP A 507 -34.46 -6.60 15.19
CA TRP A 507 -33.68 -6.69 13.95
C TRP A 507 -34.45 -6.23 12.72
N LEU A 508 -35.77 -6.40 12.75
CA LEU A 508 -36.69 -6.05 11.69
C LEU A 508 -38.06 -5.74 12.33
N ALA A 509 -38.58 -4.54 12.10
CA ALA A 509 -39.87 -4.12 12.66
C ALA A 509 -41.08 -4.59 11.80
N GLY A 510 -40.86 -5.01 10.56
CA GLY A 510 -41.93 -5.48 9.67
C GLY A 510 -42.11 -7.00 9.65
N ASP A 511 -43.19 -7.45 9.02
CA ASP A 511 -43.44 -8.88 8.74
C ASP A 511 -42.52 -9.38 7.61
N PRO A 512 -41.65 -10.39 7.87
CA PRO A 512 -40.80 -11.01 6.85
C PRO A 512 -41.53 -11.46 5.58
N GLU A 513 -42.77 -11.92 5.69
CA GLU A 513 -43.55 -12.44 4.55
C GLU A 513 -44.01 -11.33 3.60
N GLN A 514 -44.03 -10.07 4.08
CA GLN A 514 -44.51 -8.92 3.33
C GLN A 514 -43.39 -8.05 2.76
N LEU A 515 -42.12 -8.33 3.08
CA LEU A 515 -40.97 -7.48 2.73
C LEU A 515 -40.88 -7.11 1.25
N ALA A 516 -41.20 -8.04 0.35
CA ALA A 516 -41.15 -7.79 -1.10
C ALA A 516 -42.36 -6.99 -1.64
N ARG A 517 -43.40 -6.77 -0.82
CA ARG A 517 -44.66 -6.13 -1.20
C ARG A 517 -44.79 -4.69 -0.69
N VAL A 518 -43.92 -4.28 0.24
CA VAL A 518 -43.87 -2.94 0.82
C VAL A 518 -42.65 -2.17 0.31
N GLU A 519 -42.56 -0.89 0.64
CA GLU A 519 -41.38 -0.06 0.37
C GLU A 519 -40.13 -0.56 1.11
N LYS A 520 -38.95 -0.07 0.70
CA LYS A 520 -37.64 -0.62 1.13
C LYS A 520 -37.35 -0.41 2.62
N GLN A 521 -36.80 -1.44 3.28
CA GLN A 521 -36.19 -1.37 4.62
C GLN A 521 -34.67 -1.51 4.50
N PHE A 522 -33.92 -0.42 4.61
CA PHE A 522 -32.49 -0.44 4.37
C PHE A 522 -31.71 -1.02 5.55
N VAL A 523 -30.75 -1.87 5.20
CA VAL A 523 -29.77 -2.48 6.11
C VAL A 523 -28.39 -1.88 5.84
N ASP A 524 -27.99 -1.77 4.57
CA ASP A 524 -26.82 -0.99 4.14
C ASP A 524 -27.32 0.24 3.40
N TYR A 525 -27.11 1.39 4.03
CA TYR A 525 -27.52 2.68 3.51
C TYR A 525 -26.70 3.09 2.29
N GLN A 526 -25.38 2.92 2.30
CA GLN A 526 -24.51 3.46 1.26
C GLN A 526 -24.67 2.67 -0.06
N ASN A 527 -24.82 1.35 0.04
CA ASN A 527 -24.98 0.45 -1.12
C ASN A 527 -26.43 0.11 -1.46
N ASP A 528 -27.40 0.75 -0.79
CA ASP A 528 -28.83 0.52 -1.04
C ASP A 528 -29.28 -0.94 -0.84
N VAL A 529 -28.72 -1.67 0.13
CA VAL A 529 -29.12 -3.05 0.42
C VAL A 529 -30.27 -3.06 1.42
N SER A 530 -31.36 -3.73 1.05
CA SER A 530 -32.55 -3.86 1.90
C SER A 530 -32.68 -5.23 2.56
N ALA A 531 -33.52 -5.35 3.58
CA ALA A 531 -33.86 -6.63 4.22
C ALA A 531 -34.39 -7.65 3.19
N ALA A 532 -35.22 -7.20 2.24
CA ALA A 532 -35.74 -8.03 1.16
C ALA A 532 -34.63 -8.64 0.28
N ASP A 533 -33.51 -7.93 0.08
CA ASP A 533 -32.37 -8.44 -0.70
C ASP A 533 -31.63 -9.58 0.03
N ILE A 534 -31.57 -9.53 1.36
CA ILE A 534 -30.98 -10.60 2.17
C ILE A 534 -31.87 -11.85 2.16
N TYR A 535 -33.18 -11.68 2.32
CA TYR A 535 -34.14 -12.79 2.18
C TYR A 535 -34.13 -13.39 0.76
N LEU A 536 -33.96 -12.56 -0.27
CA LEU A 536 -33.78 -13.04 -1.64
C LEU A 536 -32.52 -13.88 -1.77
N ALA A 537 -31.39 -13.42 -1.22
CA ALA A 537 -30.14 -14.16 -1.25
C ALA A 537 -30.26 -15.53 -0.55
N ALA A 538 -30.86 -15.57 0.64
CA ALA A 538 -31.12 -16.82 1.35
C ALA A 538 -32.02 -17.77 0.54
N ARG A 539 -33.09 -17.25 -0.08
CA ARG A 539 -34.00 -18.03 -0.94
C ARG A 539 -33.30 -18.58 -2.19
N GLU A 540 -32.29 -17.89 -2.70
CA GLU A 540 -31.48 -18.34 -3.83
C GLU A 540 -30.35 -19.31 -3.44
N GLY A 541 -30.28 -19.71 -2.16
CA GLY A 541 -29.34 -20.72 -1.66
C GLY A 541 -28.04 -20.17 -1.09
N TYR A 542 -27.92 -18.86 -0.88
CA TYR A 542 -26.75 -18.29 -0.21
C TYR A 542 -26.90 -18.36 1.31
N GLU A 543 -26.18 -19.29 1.94
CA GLU A 543 -26.23 -19.51 3.39
C GLU A 543 -25.11 -18.78 4.16
N SER A 544 -23.91 -18.71 3.58
CA SER A 544 -22.77 -18.05 4.19
C SER A 544 -22.94 -16.53 4.18
N ILE A 545 -22.66 -15.87 5.31
CA ILE A 545 -22.64 -14.40 5.40
C ILE A 545 -21.69 -13.79 4.37
N GLU A 546 -20.58 -14.47 4.04
CA GLU A 546 -19.62 -14.02 3.03
C GLU A 546 -20.20 -14.09 1.60
N HIS A 547 -21.08 -15.05 1.31
CA HIS A 547 -21.80 -15.10 0.04
C HIS A 547 -22.88 -14.03 -0.05
N VAL A 548 -23.69 -13.85 0.99
CA VAL A 548 -24.72 -12.80 1.04
C VAL A 548 -24.08 -11.42 0.90
N LYS A 549 -22.95 -11.19 1.57
CA LYS A 549 -22.13 -9.98 1.44
C LYS A 549 -21.75 -9.70 -0.02
N ARG A 550 -21.18 -10.70 -0.72
CA ARG A 550 -20.75 -10.56 -2.14
C ARG A 550 -21.93 -10.42 -3.10
N TYR A 551 -23.00 -11.15 -2.87
CA TYR A 551 -24.18 -11.16 -3.74
C TYR A 551 -24.97 -9.86 -3.66
N THR A 552 -25.09 -9.29 -2.46
CA THR A 552 -25.86 -8.06 -2.21
C THR A 552 -25.00 -6.79 -2.21
N ALA A 553 -23.67 -6.91 -2.10
CA ALA A 553 -22.72 -5.83 -1.81
C ALA A 553 -22.87 -5.19 -0.41
N MET A 554 -23.54 -5.87 0.52
CA MET A 554 -23.68 -5.41 1.91
C MET A 554 -22.30 -5.21 2.56
N GLY A 555 -22.10 -4.04 3.15
CA GLY A 555 -20.86 -3.67 3.85
C GLY A 555 -19.67 -3.39 2.94
N PHE A 556 -19.87 -3.21 1.63
CA PHE A 556 -18.80 -2.83 0.68
C PHE A 556 -18.57 -1.31 0.60
N GLY A 557 -19.39 -0.52 1.30
CA GLY A 557 -19.34 0.94 1.27
C GLY A 557 -18.06 1.50 1.90
N THR A 558 -17.88 2.82 1.80
CA THR A 558 -16.75 3.52 2.44
C THR A 558 -16.84 3.50 3.98
N ASP A 559 -18.00 3.21 4.53
CA ASP A 559 -18.22 2.93 5.94
C ASP A 559 -17.84 1.49 6.35
N GLN A 560 -17.68 0.56 5.39
CA GLN A 560 -17.38 -0.86 5.61
C GLN A 560 -18.44 -1.57 6.48
N GLY A 561 -19.70 -1.14 6.37
CA GLY A 561 -20.83 -1.76 7.07
C GLY A 561 -20.85 -1.54 8.58
N LYS A 562 -20.24 -0.46 9.08
CA LYS A 562 -20.19 -0.10 10.51
C LYS A 562 -21.58 -0.04 11.16
N LEU A 563 -22.61 0.35 10.41
CA LEU A 563 -24.00 0.42 10.88
C LEU A 563 -24.79 -0.86 10.59
N GLY A 564 -24.67 -1.38 9.36
CA GLY A 564 -25.60 -2.37 8.82
C GLY A 564 -25.24 -3.83 9.05
N ASN A 565 -23.95 -4.15 9.25
CA ASN A 565 -23.49 -5.55 9.19
C ASN A 565 -24.16 -6.46 10.22
N ILE A 566 -24.33 -6.00 11.46
CA ILE A 566 -24.95 -6.81 12.52
C ILE A 566 -26.45 -7.02 12.25
N ASN A 567 -27.16 -5.97 11.80
CA ASN A 567 -28.56 -6.11 11.38
C ASN A 567 -28.69 -7.10 10.23
N GLY A 568 -27.79 -7.02 9.23
CA GLY A 568 -27.78 -7.94 8.11
C GLY A 568 -27.51 -9.39 8.51
N MET A 569 -26.57 -9.62 9.43
CA MET A 569 -26.31 -10.95 10.01
C MET A 569 -27.53 -11.48 10.76
N ALA A 570 -28.19 -10.66 11.57
CA ALA A 570 -29.37 -11.07 12.33
C ALA A 570 -30.57 -11.39 11.42
N ILE A 571 -30.78 -10.59 10.38
CA ILE A 571 -31.82 -10.84 9.36
C ILE A 571 -31.52 -12.13 8.58
N LEU A 572 -30.25 -12.38 8.21
CA LEU A 572 -29.86 -13.62 7.57
C LEU A 572 -30.06 -14.83 8.49
N ALA A 573 -29.69 -14.72 9.77
CA ALA A 573 -29.92 -15.75 10.77
C ALA A 573 -31.41 -16.10 10.90
N GLN A 574 -32.28 -15.08 10.91
CA GLN A 574 -33.73 -15.26 10.91
C GLN A 574 -34.23 -15.94 9.62
N ALA A 575 -33.74 -15.52 8.44
CA ALA A 575 -34.11 -16.11 7.16
C ALA A 575 -33.71 -17.60 7.05
N LEU A 576 -32.54 -17.95 7.59
CA LEU A 576 -31.99 -19.31 7.61
C LEU A 576 -32.43 -20.15 8.81
N LYS A 577 -33.18 -19.56 9.76
CA LYS A 577 -33.64 -20.21 11.00
C LYS A 577 -32.49 -20.78 11.85
N GLN A 578 -31.40 -20.02 11.97
CA GLN A 578 -30.23 -20.37 12.78
C GLN A 578 -29.89 -19.26 13.79
N SER A 579 -28.94 -19.51 14.70
CA SER A 579 -28.48 -18.46 15.63
C SER A 579 -27.57 -17.45 14.93
N ILE A 580 -27.48 -16.23 15.48
CA ILE A 580 -26.58 -15.19 14.98
C ILE A 580 -25.11 -15.65 15.09
N GLU A 581 -24.78 -16.37 16.16
CA GLU A 581 -23.45 -16.96 16.34
C GLU A 581 -23.10 -17.96 15.23
N GLN A 582 -24.06 -18.80 14.81
CA GLN A 582 -23.87 -19.76 13.70
C GLN A 582 -23.70 -19.09 12.34
N THR A 583 -24.39 -17.97 12.10
CA THR A 583 -24.21 -17.17 10.88
C THR A 583 -22.80 -16.56 10.81
N GLY A 584 -22.23 -16.24 11.98
CA GLY A 584 -20.87 -15.72 12.12
C GLY A 584 -20.70 -14.27 11.63
N THR A 585 -19.49 -13.74 11.80
CA THR A 585 -19.11 -12.41 11.29
C THR A 585 -18.37 -12.51 9.96
N THR A 586 -18.42 -11.43 9.17
CA THR A 586 -17.49 -11.31 8.04
C THR A 586 -16.08 -10.99 8.53
N THR A 587 -15.07 -11.23 7.67
CA THR A 587 -13.68 -10.93 8.03
C THR A 587 -13.45 -9.43 8.18
N PHE A 588 -12.94 -8.98 9.34
CA PHE A 588 -12.46 -7.62 9.54
C PHE A 588 -11.08 -7.44 8.94
N ARG A 589 -10.90 -6.46 8.05
CA ARG A 589 -9.64 -6.19 7.35
C ARG A 589 -9.15 -4.77 7.66
N PRO A 590 -7.84 -4.50 7.62
CA PRO A 590 -7.35 -3.15 7.42
C PRO A 590 -7.87 -2.62 6.06
N ASN A 591 -8.19 -1.34 5.93
CA ASN A 591 -8.03 -0.29 6.93
C ASN A 591 -9.36 -0.04 7.70
N TYR A 592 -9.31 0.24 9.01
CA TYR A 592 -10.52 0.56 9.81
C TYR A 592 -11.34 1.71 9.18
N THR A 593 -10.66 2.75 8.70
CA THR A 593 -11.17 3.79 7.82
C THR A 593 -10.25 3.93 6.61
N PRO A 594 -10.72 4.47 5.47
CA PRO A 594 -9.86 4.74 4.32
C PRO A 594 -8.62 5.58 4.68
N VAL A 595 -7.51 5.31 4.00
CA VAL A 595 -6.23 6.03 4.13
C VAL A 595 -5.81 6.51 2.75
N THR A 596 -5.36 7.76 2.65
CA THR A 596 -4.91 8.37 1.40
C THR A 596 -3.73 7.60 0.81
N PHE A 597 -3.74 7.34 -0.50
CA PHE A 597 -2.62 6.65 -1.17
C PHE A 597 -1.31 7.43 -1.05
N GLY A 598 -1.38 8.76 -1.08
CA GLY A 598 -0.24 9.63 -0.79
C GLY A 598 0.38 9.36 0.58
N ALA A 599 -0.42 9.14 1.63
CA ALA A 599 0.07 8.79 2.96
C ALA A 599 0.80 7.43 2.97
N MET A 600 0.27 6.45 2.21
CA MET A 600 0.89 5.13 2.04
C MET A 600 2.20 5.17 1.24
N ALA A 601 2.33 6.06 0.25
CA ALA A 601 3.56 6.28 -0.49
C ALA A 601 4.59 7.08 0.33
N GLY A 602 4.15 8.08 1.08
CA GLY A 602 5.00 8.94 1.89
C GLY A 602 5.98 9.76 1.03
N ARG A 603 7.27 9.48 1.19
CA ARG A 603 8.36 10.17 0.45
C ARG A 603 9.00 9.32 -0.64
N GLU A 604 8.55 8.08 -0.83
CA GLU A 604 9.02 7.14 -1.86
C GLU A 604 8.45 7.53 -3.25
N LEU A 605 8.78 8.73 -3.73
CA LEU A 605 8.23 9.33 -4.94
C LEU A 605 9.35 9.99 -5.75
N GLY A 606 9.23 9.98 -7.08
CA GLY A 606 10.20 10.61 -7.97
C GLY A 606 11.62 10.07 -7.74
N ALA A 607 12.60 10.96 -7.54
CA ALA A 607 14.00 10.58 -7.31
C ALA A 607 14.24 9.77 -6.01
N PHE A 608 13.27 9.66 -5.12
CA PHE A 608 13.35 8.86 -3.89
C PHE A 608 12.59 7.54 -3.98
N PHE A 609 11.99 7.22 -5.14
CA PHE A 609 11.28 5.95 -5.33
C PHE A 609 12.25 4.76 -5.23
N GLU A 610 13.43 4.90 -5.83
CA GLU A 610 14.50 3.92 -5.78
C GLU A 610 15.85 4.64 -5.64
N PRO A 611 16.82 4.10 -4.85
CA PRO A 611 18.14 4.71 -4.72
C PRO A 611 18.87 4.74 -6.07
N VAL A 612 19.41 5.91 -6.40
CA VAL A 612 20.32 6.10 -7.55
C VAL A 612 21.76 5.98 -7.06
N ARG A 613 22.53 5.07 -7.64
CA ARG A 613 23.97 4.89 -7.39
C ARG A 613 24.77 5.51 -8.52
N THR A 614 25.80 6.27 -8.17
CA THR A 614 26.70 6.95 -9.09
C THR A 614 28.15 6.66 -8.72
N THR A 615 29.03 6.50 -9.71
CA THR A 615 30.45 6.22 -9.47
C THR A 615 31.17 7.48 -8.97
N CYS A 616 32.38 7.35 -8.44
CA CYS A 616 33.17 8.49 -7.94
C CYS A 616 33.50 9.53 -9.03
N ILE A 617 33.40 9.14 -10.30
CA ILE A 617 33.63 10.02 -11.46
C ILE A 617 32.34 10.41 -12.19
N HIS A 618 31.17 10.21 -11.60
CA HIS A 618 29.90 10.53 -12.26
C HIS A 618 29.79 12.00 -12.71
N ALA A 619 30.28 12.94 -11.88
CA ALA A 619 30.33 14.35 -12.26
C ALA A 619 31.26 14.61 -13.47
N TRP A 620 32.27 13.75 -13.71
CA TRP A 620 33.06 13.78 -14.96
C TRP A 620 32.17 13.45 -16.15
N HIS A 621 31.42 12.35 -16.04
CA HIS A 621 30.53 11.87 -17.09
C HIS A 621 29.50 12.92 -17.49
N GLU A 622 28.86 13.55 -16.51
CA GLU A 622 27.90 14.64 -16.74
C GLU A 622 28.55 15.85 -17.42
N ALA A 623 29.74 16.27 -16.95
CA ALA A 623 30.48 17.39 -17.53
C ALA A 623 30.92 17.12 -18.99
N HIS A 624 31.08 15.85 -19.37
CA HIS A 624 31.42 15.42 -20.72
C HIS A 624 30.21 14.91 -21.50
N ARG A 625 29.01 15.31 -21.08
CA ARG A 625 27.72 15.08 -21.78
C ARG A 625 27.39 13.61 -22.01
N ALA A 626 27.86 12.72 -21.12
CA ALA A 626 27.46 11.31 -21.16
C ALA A 626 25.93 11.19 -21.13
N VAL A 627 25.40 10.33 -22.00
CA VAL A 627 24.03 9.84 -21.87
C VAL A 627 24.08 8.60 -20.99
N PHE A 628 23.14 8.45 -20.06
CA PHE A 628 23.17 7.37 -19.07
C PHE A 628 22.08 6.34 -19.30
N GLU A 629 22.36 5.09 -18.94
CA GLU A 629 21.38 4.03 -18.76
C GLU A 629 21.29 3.60 -17.28
N ASP A 630 20.18 2.93 -16.94
CA ASP A 630 19.93 2.35 -15.63
C ASP A 630 20.34 0.87 -15.62
N VAL A 631 21.46 0.55 -14.95
CA VAL A 631 21.94 -0.84 -14.78
C VAL A 631 21.69 -1.26 -13.33
N GLY A 632 20.50 -1.80 -13.09
CA GLY A 632 19.95 -1.89 -11.74
C GLY A 632 19.84 -0.48 -11.16
N ASN A 633 20.40 -0.27 -9.97
CA ASN A 633 20.40 1.05 -9.32
C ASN A 633 21.52 1.98 -9.82
N TRP A 634 22.42 1.54 -10.70
CA TRP A 634 23.55 2.35 -11.17
C TRP A 634 23.20 3.18 -12.39
N LYS A 635 23.62 4.46 -12.38
CA LYS A 635 23.71 5.28 -13.59
C LYS A 635 25.06 5.04 -14.26
N ARG A 636 25.07 4.31 -15.38
CA ARG A 636 26.27 4.08 -16.19
C ARG A 636 26.21 4.89 -17.48
N PRO A 637 27.33 5.45 -17.95
CA PRO A 637 27.40 6.06 -19.28
C PRO A 637 27.04 5.02 -20.35
N LEU A 638 25.97 5.28 -21.10
CA LEU A 638 25.58 4.52 -22.28
C LEU A 638 26.50 4.85 -23.46
N TYR A 639 26.74 6.15 -23.71
CA TYR A 639 27.66 6.69 -24.72
C TYR A 639 27.98 8.17 -24.46
N TYR A 640 28.96 8.72 -25.19
CA TYR A 640 29.45 10.10 -25.11
C TYR A 640 29.34 10.80 -26.47
N PRO A 641 28.23 11.51 -26.76
CA PRO A 641 28.06 12.20 -28.03
C PRO A 641 28.98 13.41 -28.19
N GLN A 642 29.52 13.61 -29.40
CA GLN A 642 30.20 14.83 -29.81
C GLN A 642 29.30 15.66 -30.73
N GLY A 643 29.16 16.96 -30.45
CA GLY A 643 28.32 17.84 -31.27
C GLY A 643 26.85 17.42 -31.30
N ALA A 644 26.41 16.98 -32.48
CA ALA A 644 25.04 16.55 -32.79
C ALA A 644 24.95 15.05 -33.15
N GLU A 645 25.96 14.25 -32.80
CA GLU A 645 25.90 12.79 -32.95
C GLU A 645 24.70 12.20 -32.21
N ASP A 646 24.02 11.27 -32.86
CA ASP A 646 23.08 10.35 -32.24
C ASP A 646 23.81 9.15 -31.61
N LEU A 647 23.04 8.21 -31.04
CA LEU A 647 23.57 6.99 -30.44
C LEU A 647 24.48 6.23 -31.42
N ASP A 648 23.98 5.95 -32.63
CA ASP A 648 24.68 5.11 -33.60
C ASP A 648 26.00 5.75 -34.08
N ALA A 649 26.00 7.06 -34.35
CA ALA A 649 27.19 7.78 -34.76
C ALA A 649 28.25 7.83 -33.65
N ALA A 650 27.84 8.11 -32.41
CA ALA A 650 28.75 8.15 -31.27
C ALA A 650 29.34 6.76 -30.98
N VAL A 651 28.50 5.71 -30.93
CA VAL A 651 28.94 4.33 -30.68
C VAL A 651 29.85 3.84 -31.79
N ARG A 652 29.56 4.15 -33.07
CA ARG A 652 30.47 3.86 -34.19
C ARG A 652 31.85 4.48 -33.97
N ARG A 653 31.90 5.77 -33.63
CA ARG A 653 33.16 6.49 -33.36
C ARG A 653 33.91 5.88 -32.17
N GLU A 654 33.21 5.60 -31.07
CA GLU A 654 33.76 4.99 -29.85
C GLU A 654 34.38 3.62 -30.12
N CYS A 655 33.64 2.72 -30.78
CA CYS A 655 34.13 1.40 -31.16
C CYS A 655 35.39 1.47 -32.03
N LEU A 656 35.36 2.32 -33.07
CA LEU A 656 36.52 2.51 -33.95
C LEU A 656 37.72 3.12 -33.21
N ALA A 657 37.49 4.03 -32.28
CA ALA A 657 38.57 4.61 -31.46
C ALA A 657 39.26 3.55 -30.59
N VAL A 658 38.49 2.65 -29.96
CA VAL A 658 39.05 1.52 -29.19
C VAL A 658 39.83 0.57 -30.09
N ARG A 659 39.28 0.20 -31.26
CA ARG A 659 39.92 -0.75 -32.19
C ARG A 659 41.19 -0.19 -32.82
N ASN A 660 41.22 1.10 -33.14
CA ASN A 660 42.32 1.72 -33.90
C ASN A 660 43.35 2.45 -33.04
N GLY A 661 43.02 2.77 -31.78
CA GLY A 661 43.91 3.52 -30.88
C GLY A 661 43.71 3.10 -29.42
N VAL A 662 43.00 3.92 -28.65
CA VAL A 662 42.69 3.64 -27.25
C VAL A 662 41.36 4.29 -26.84
N GLY A 663 40.57 3.58 -26.06
CA GLY A 663 39.42 4.12 -25.34
C GLY A 663 39.45 3.78 -23.86
N MET A 664 38.63 4.48 -23.10
CA MET A 664 38.51 4.28 -21.66
C MET A 664 37.06 4.14 -21.20
N LEU A 665 36.79 3.11 -20.40
CA LEU A 665 35.48 2.80 -19.85
C LEU A 665 35.51 2.81 -18.32
N ASP A 666 34.47 3.37 -17.72
CA ASP A 666 34.18 3.22 -16.29
C ASP A 666 33.55 1.83 -16.02
N ALA A 667 34.39 0.92 -15.52
CA ALA A 667 34.03 -0.43 -15.12
C ALA A 667 33.82 -0.54 -13.60
N SER A 668 33.75 0.58 -12.88
CA SER A 668 33.69 0.62 -11.41
C SER A 668 32.46 -0.07 -10.82
N THR A 669 31.40 -0.29 -11.61
CA THR A 669 30.14 -0.88 -11.13
C THR A 669 30.18 -2.40 -10.99
N LEU A 670 31.18 -3.09 -11.55
CA LEU A 670 31.34 -4.54 -11.39
C LEU A 670 31.42 -4.92 -9.90
N GLY A 671 30.81 -6.03 -9.53
CA GLY A 671 30.90 -6.52 -8.16
C GLY A 671 32.32 -6.99 -7.86
N LYS A 672 32.82 -6.70 -6.66
CA LYS A 672 34.19 -7.04 -6.24
C LYS A 672 34.13 -7.71 -4.88
N ILE A 673 34.62 -8.93 -4.76
CA ILE A 673 34.55 -9.71 -3.52
C ILE A 673 35.96 -10.14 -3.10
N ASP A 674 36.41 -9.71 -1.93
CA ASP A 674 37.61 -10.21 -1.27
C ASP A 674 37.33 -11.57 -0.67
N VAL A 675 38.16 -12.56 -0.98
CA VAL A 675 38.04 -13.93 -0.46
C VAL A 675 39.37 -14.32 0.17
N ARG A 676 39.36 -14.55 1.48
CA ARG A 676 40.58 -14.89 2.24
C ARG A 676 40.40 -16.13 3.08
N GLY A 677 41.51 -16.83 3.32
CA GLY A 677 41.59 -17.93 4.26
C GLY A 677 42.21 -19.18 3.65
N PRO A 678 42.69 -20.11 4.48
CA PRO A 678 43.43 -21.30 4.02
C PRO A 678 42.61 -22.20 3.10
N ASP A 679 41.28 -22.18 3.21
CA ASP A 679 40.38 -23.00 2.40
C ASP A 679 39.80 -22.26 1.18
N ALA A 680 40.27 -21.04 0.88
CA ALA A 680 39.71 -20.20 -0.18
C ALA A 680 39.75 -20.88 -1.56
N ALA A 681 40.86 -21.54 -1.91
CA ALA A 681 40.98 -22.23 -3.18
C ALA A 681 39.98 -23.40 -3.30
N GLU A 682 39.76 -24.14 -2.20
CA GLU A 682 38.80 -25.23 -2.15
C GLU A 682 37.36 -24.71 -2.27
N PHE A 683 37.04 -23.64 -1.56
CA PHE A 683 35.73 -22.99 -1.69
C PHE A 683 35.46 -22.50 -3.11
N LEU A 684 36.42 -21.85 -3.77
CA LEU A 684 36.30 -21.43 -5.16
C LEU A 684 36.17 -22.62 -6.13
N ASN A 685 36.81 -23.76 -5.84
CA ASN A 685 36.57 -25.00 -6.59
C ASN A 685 35.13 -25.49 -6.46
N ARG A 686 34.46 -25.29 -5.32
CA ARG A 686 33.05 -25.67 -5.19
C ARG A 686 32.10 -24.69 -5.88
N MET A 687 32.46 -23.41 -5.92
CA MET A 687 31.64 -22.31 -6.49
C MET A 687 31.67 -22.21 -8.01
N TYR A 688 32.85 -22.29 -8.62
CA TYR A 688 33.03 -22.09 -10.06
C TYR A 688 33.09 -23.42 -10.81
N THR A 689 32.87 -23.39 -12.13
CA THR A 689 32.97 -24.60 -12.99
C THR A 689 34.42 -25.08 -13.19
N ASN A 690 35.39 -24.18 -13.21
CA ASN A 690 36.82 -24.48 -13.46
C ASN A 690 37.66 -24.63 -12.18
N SER A 691 38.87 -25.18 -12.31
CA SER A 691 39.76 -25.43 -11.16
C SER A 691 40.49 -24.16 -10.71
N TRP A 692 40.70 -23.99 -9.40
CA TRP A 692 41.37 -22.83 -8.78
C TRP A 692 42.68 -23.17 -8.06
N SER A 693 42.89 -24.43 -7.69
CA SER A 693 44.08 -24.87 -6.93
C SER A 693 45.41 -24.61 -7.65
N LYS A 694 45.39 -24.60 -9.00
CA LYS A 694 46.58 -24.42 -9.85
C LYS A 694 46.77 -22.99 -10.37
N LEU A 695 45.92 -22.03 -10.01
CA LEU A 695 46.10 -20.64 -10.44
C LEU A 695 47.29 -20.04 -9.68
N GLU A 696 48.35 -19.59 -10.35
CA GLU A 696 49.50 -19.00 -9.66
C GLU A 696 49.15 -17.62 -9.06
N VAL A 697 49.85 -17.22 -8.00
CA VAL A 697 49.79 -15.84 -7.48
C VAL A 697 50.24 -14.89 -8.59
N GLY A 698 49.58 -13.74 -8.73
CA GLY A 698 49.87 -12.80 -9.82
C GLY A 698 49.08 -13.06 -11.10
N LYS A 699 48.24 -14.10 -11.14
CA LYS A 699 47.44 -14.48 -12.31
C LYS A 699 45.95 -14.21 -12.11
N CYS A 700 45.28 -14.02 -13.24
CA CYS A 700 43.84 -13.85 -13.35
C CYS A 700 43.21 -15.09 -14.01
N ARG A 701 41.92 -15.34 -13.75
CA ARG A 701 41.16 -16.41 -14.38
C ARG A 701 39.69 -16.03 -14.53
N TYR A 702 39.15 -16.18 -15.73
CA TYR A 702 37.72 -16.11 -15.98
C TYR A 702 37.04 -17.38 -15.45
N GLY A 703 35.87 -17.27 -14.84
CA GLY A 703 35.10 -18.41 -14.36
C GLY A 703 33.60 -18.22 -14.50
N LEU A 704 32.89 -19.31 -14.74
CA LEU A 704 31.43 -19.38 -14.69
C LEU A 704 30.99 -19.92 -13.33
N MET A 705 30.01 -19.27 -12.71
CA MET A 705 29.25 -19.83 -11.59
C MET A 705 27.94 -20.41 -12.13
N LEU A 706 27.54 -21.57 -11.61
CA LEU A 706 26.23 -22.15 -11.91
C LEU A 706 25.32 -22.12 -10.68
N ASP A 707 24.02 -22.13 -10.93
CA ASP A 707 23.05 -22.51 -9.92
C ASP A 707 23.02 -24.05 -9.74
N GLU A 708 22.22 -24.53 -8.80
CA GLU A 708 22.07 -25.98 -8.55
C GLU A 708 21.47 -26.73 -9.76
N ASN A 709 20.80 -26.04 -10.68
CA ASN A 709 20.25 -26.61 -11.92
C ASN A 709 21.27 -26.74 -13.05
N GLY A 710 22.51 -26.28 -12.83
CA GLY A 710 23.57 -26.30 -13.84
C GLY A 710 23.47 -25.16 -14.86
N MET A 711 22.66 -24.13 -14.57
CA MET A 711 22.47 -22.97 -15.42
C MET A 711 23.44 -21.87 -15.03
N VAL A 712 23.92 -21.11 -16.01
CA VAL A 712 24.86 -20.01 -15.77
C VAL A 712 24.18 -18.94 -14.92
N PHE A 713 24.74 -18.72 -13.74
CA PHE A 713 24.20 -17.84 -12.71
C PHE A 713 24.90 -16.47 -12.70
N ASP A 714 26.23 -16.47 -12.80
CA ASP A 714 27.07 -15.28 -12.91
C ASP A 714 28.45 -15.68 -13.46
N ASP A 715 29.26 -14.69 -13.80
CA ASP A 715 30.59 -14.87 -14.33
C ASP A 715 31.51 -13.69 -13.99
N GLY A 716 32.80 -13.86 -14.27
CA GLY A 716 33.76 -12.78 -14.14
C GLY A 716 35.20 -13.23 -14.11
N VAL A 717 36.10 -12.25 -14.08
CA VAL A 717 37.54 -12.49 -14.01
C VAL A 717 38.03 -12.22 -12.60
N ASN A 718 38.69 -13.22 -12.02
CA ASN A 718 39.15 -13.19 -10.65
C ASN A 718 40.67 -13.22 -10.60
N ILE A 719 41.23 -12.72 -9.49
CA ILE A 719 42.67 -12.53 -9.30
C ILE A 719 43.12 -13.31 -8.07
N ARG A 720 44.25 -14.03 -8.17
CA ARG A 720 44.93 -14.61 -6.99
C ARG A 720 46.00 -13.65 -6.48
N LEU A 721 45.65 -12.89 -5.45
CA LEU A 721 46.49 -11.84 -4.86
C LEU A 721 47.64 -12.41 -4.02
N ALA A 722 47.37 -13.48 -3.27
CA ALA A 722 48.37 -14.25 -2.53
C ALA A 722 47.92 -15.71 -2.42
N GLU A 723 48.70 -16.55 -1.72
CA GLU A 723 48.41 -17.98 -1.59
C GLU A 723 46.96 -18.26 -1.15
N ASN A 724 46.49 -17.51 -0.14
CA ASN A 724 45.18 -17.68 0.49
C ASN A 724 44.30 -16.44 0.34
N HIS A 725 44.48 -15.67 -0.74
CA HIS A 725 43.82 -14.38 -0.94
C HIS A 725 43.47 -14.18 -2.41
N TYR A 726 42.18 -13.99 -2.67
CA TYR A 726 41.62 -13.77 -4.00
C TYR A 726 40.76 -12.51 -4.00
N LEU A 727 40.69 -11.86 -5.16
CA LEU A 727 39.72 -10.81 -5.44
C LEU A 727 38.90 -11.25 -6.64
N LEU A 728 37.60 -11.45 -6.41
CA LEU A 728 36.67 -11.86 -7.45
C LEU A 728 36.02 -10.64 -8.10
N SER A 729 35.75 -10.75 -9.39
CA SER A 729 34.85 -9.84 -10.09
C SER A 729 33.57 -10.58 -10.46
N THR A 730 32.44 -9.88 -10.40
CA THR A 730 31.12 -10.38 -10.81
C THR A 730 30.48 -9.40 -11.77
N THR A 731 29.36 -9.77 -12.39
CA THR A 731 28.55 -8.80 -13.14
C THR A 731 28.06 -7.65 -12.25
N THR A 732 27.74 -6.50 -12.86
CA THR A 732 27.23 -5.32 -12.14
C THR A 732 25.91 -5.64 -11.42
N GLY A 733 24.97 -6.29 -12.11
CA GLY A 733 23.67 -6.68 -11.53
C GLY A 733 23.76 -7.84 -10.53
N GLY A 734 24.76 -8.72 -10.69
CA GLY A 734 24.94 -9.91 -9.85
C GLY A 734 25.66 -9.68 -8.53
N ALA A 735 26.33 -8.54 -8.33
CA ALA A 735 27.25 -8.29 -7.20
C ALA A 735 26.70 -8.71 -5.82
N ALA A 736 25.54 -8.19 -5.42
CA ALA A 736 24.93 -8.52 -4.13
C ALA A 736 24.47 -9.98 -4.06
N ARG A 737 23.95 -10.51 -5.18
CA ARG A 737 23.42 -11.87 -5.29
C ARG A 737 24.52 -12.92 -5.17
N VAL A 738 25.68 -12.68 -5.80
CA VAL A 738 26.85 -13.58 -5.73
C VAL A 738 27.41 -13.64 -4.31
N LEU A 739 27.59 -12.50 -3.63
CA LEU A 739 28.06 -12.49 -2.25
C LEU A 739 27.10 -13.25 -1.32
N GLN A 740 25.79 -13.01 -1.43
CA GLN A 740 24.78 -13.74 -0.66
C GLN A 740 24.79 -15.24 -0.97
N TRP A 741 25.01 -15.62 -2.23
CA TRP A 741 25.13 -17.02 -2.63
C TRP A 741 26.33 -17.67 -1.94
N MET A 742 27.50 -17.05 -2.02
CA MET A 742 28.72 -17.55 -1.38
C MET A 742 28.57 -17.65 0.14
N GLU A 743 28.01 -16.63 0.80
CA GLU A 743 27.73 -16.62 2.24
C GLU A 743 26.73 -17.71 2.63
N LYS A 744 25.66 -17.92 1.85
CA LYS A 744 24.70 -18.99 2.10
C LYS A 744 25.40 -20.35 2.18
N TRP A 745 26.17 -20.72 1.15
CA TRP A 745 26.85 -22.02 1.13
C TRP A 745 27.89 -22.16 2.23
N LEU A 746 28.64 -21.09 2.52
CA LEU A 746 29.64 -21.10 3.58
C LEU A 746 28.98 -21.25 4.96
N GLN A 747 27.86 -20.58 5.22
CA GLN A 747 27.19 -20.61 6.52
C GLN A 747 26.32 -21.85 6.74
N THR A 748 25.68 -22.37 5.69
CA THR A 748 24.69 -23.45 5.84
C THR A 748 25.20 -24.84 5.44
N GLU A 749 26.08 -24.93 4.45
CA GLU A 749 26.53 -26.23 3.91
C GLU A 749 27.97 -26.56 4.29
N TRP A 750 28.87 -25.56 4.30
CA TRP A 750 30.31 -25.77 4.56
C TRP A 750 30.87 -24.88 5.68
N PRO A 751 30.25 -24.85 6.87
CA PRO A 751 30.71 -24.01 7.99
C PRO A 751 32.09 -24.41 8.53
N GLU A 752 32.62 -25.57 8.13
CA GLU A 752 33.97 -26.03 8.46
C GLU A 752 35.09 -25.32 7.68
N LEU A 753 34.79 -24.75 6.52
CA LEU A 753 35.79 -24.07 5.69
C LEU A 753 36.18 -22.73 6.31
N LYS A 754 37.48 -22.52 6.51
CA LYS A 754 38.02 -21.24 7.00
C LYS A 754 38.18 -20.27 5.84
N VAL A 755 37.06 -19.70 5.41
CA VAL A 755 36.97 -18.68 4.36
C VAL A 755 36.25 -17.46 4.91
N TYR A 756 36.69 -16.29 4.51
CA TYR A 756 36.14 -15.00 4.90
C TYR A 756 35.90 -14.17 3.65
N LEU A 757 34.70 -13.61 3.55
CA LEU A 757 34.23 -12.86 2.40
C LEU A 757 34.01 -11.39 2.79
N ALA A 758 34.38 -10.47 1.90
CA ALA A 758 34.03 -9.06 2.06
C ALA A 758 33.71 -8.43 0.71
N SER A 759 32.62 -7.66 0.61
CA SER A 759 32.38 -6.83 -0.57
C SER A 759 33.36 -5.66 -0.60
N LEU A 760 34.14 -5.56 -1.68
CA LEU A 760 34.97 -4.40 -1.99
C LEU A 760 34.43 -3.63 -3.21
N THR A 761 33.17 -3.87 -3.58
CA THR A 761 32.53 -3.31 -4.78
C THR A 761 32.64 -1.80 -4.84
N ASP A 762 32.29 -1.11 -3.74
CA ASP A 762 32.34 0.36 -3.64
C ASP A 762 33.72 0.89 -3.24
N HIS A 763 34.61 0.02 -2.74
CA HIS A 763 35.93 0.41 -2.27
C HIS A 763 36.88 0.70 -3.44
N TYR A 764 36.75 -0.04 -4.54
CA TYR A 764 37.58 0.14 -5.74
C TYR A 764 36.76 0.68 -6.91
N SER A 765 37.31 1.71 -7.55
CA SER A 765 36.94 2.13 -8.90
C SER A 765 37.83 1.41 -9.91
N THR A 766 37.30 1.16 -11.09
CA THR A 766 37.95 0.35 -12.13
C THR A 766 37.83 1.05 -13.47
N PHE A 767 38.96 1.33 -14.11
CA PHE A 767 38.99 1.96 -15.43
C PHE A 767 39.61 1.01 -16.44
N ALA A 768 38.84 0.60 -17.45
CA ALA A 768 39.33 -0.24 -18.53
C ALA A 768 39.96 0.66 -19.61
N VAL A 769 41.27 0.56 -19.79
CA VAL A 769 42.02 1.24 -20.87
C VAL A 769 42.25 0.21 -21.97
N ALA A 770 41.44 0.30 -23.04
CA ALA A 770 41.33 -0.72 -24.08
C ALA A 770 41.80 -0.19 -25.44
N GLY A 771 42.53 -1.02 -26.20
CA GLY A 771 43.01 -0.71 -27.54
C GLY A 771 44.53 -0.93 -27.69
N PRO A 772 45.05 -0.95 -28.92
CA PRO A 772 46.48 -1.17 -29.19
C PRO A 772 47.40 -0.16 -28.48
N ASP A 773 46.94 1.08 -28.25
CA ASP A 773 47.73 2.14 -27.61
C ASP A 773 47.59 2.19 -26.07
N SER A 774 46.76 1.33 -25.47
CA SER A 774 46.55 1.26 -24.00
C SER A 774 47.85 1.14 -23.21
N ARG A 775 48.80 0.33 -23.71
CA ARG A 775 50.14 0.16 -23.12
C ARG A 775 50.96 1.44 -23.13
N LYS A 776 50.84 2.25 -24.20
CA LYS A 776 51.57 3.52 -24.34
C LYS A 776 51.07 4.53 -23.31
N VAL A 777 49.74 4.60 -23.13
CA VAL A 777 49.11 5.46 -22.11
C VAL A 777 49.63 5.11 -20.71
N LEU A 778 49.59 3.84 -20.33
CA LEU A 778 49.98 3.43 -18.96
C LEU A 778 51.46 3.68 -18.64
N ARG A 779 52.37 3.49 -19.61
CA ARG A 779 53.80 3.78 -19.42
C ARG A 779 54.10 5.25 -19.10
N LYS A 780 53.21 6.18 -19.50
CA LYS A 780 53.37 7.61 -19.21
C LYS A 780 53.03 7.97 -17.76
N VAL A 781 52.21 7.17 -17.09
CA VAL A 781 51.65 7.50 -15.77
C VAL A 781 52.04 6.54 -14.66
N CYS A 782 52.53 5.35 -15.02
CA CYS A 782 52.94 4.29 -14.12
C CYS A 782 54.36 3.84 -14.49
N HIS A 783 55.32 4.13 -13.60
CA HIS A 783 56.75 3.96 -13.87
C HIS A 783 57.39 2.80 -13.12
N ASP A 784 56.67 2.21 -12.16
CA ASP A 784 57.13 1.11 -11.31
C ASP A 784 56.68 -0.28 -11.81
N ILE A 785 55.94 -0.34 -12.93
CA ILE A 785 55.55 -1.59 -13.61
C ILE A 785 56.23 -1.69 -14.99
N ASP A 786 56.84 -2.85 -15.28
CA ASP A 786 57.27 -3.20 -16.64
C ASP A 786 56.07 -3.70 -17.47
N PHE A 787 55.63 -2.89 -18.43
CA PHE A 787 54.52 -3.19 -19.35
C PHE A 787 54.94 -3.94 -20.62
N SER A 788 56.18 -4.46 -20.72
CA SER A 788 56.55 -5.37 -21.80
C SER A 788 55.68 -6.64 -21.77
N ALA A 789 55.37 -7.25 -22.92
CA ALA A 789 54.45 -8.39 -22.91
C ALA A 789 55.02 -9.61 -22.19
N HIS A 790 56.35 -9.76 -22.17
CA HIS A 790 57.04 -10.79 -21.40
C HIS A 790 56.87 -10.57 -19.89
N ALA A 791 57.05 -9.34 -19.39
CA ALA A 791 56.90 -9.03 -17.97
C ALA A 791 55.44 -8.96 -17.51
N PHE A 792 54.53 -8.58 -18.40
CA PHE A 792 53.09 -8.44 -18.13
C PHE A 792 52.24 -9.23 -19.14
N PRO A 793 52.24 -10.57 -19.07
CA PRO A 793 51.48 -11.43 -19.98
C PRO A 793 49.97 -11.31 -19.77
N PHE A 794 49.19 -11.73 -20.76
CA PHE A 794 47.73 -11.77 -20.66
C PHE A 794 47.25 -12.59 -19.45
N MET A 795 46.14 -12.17 -18.82
CA MET A 795 45.58 -12.77 -17.60
C MET A 795 46.57 -12.77 -16.43
N SER A 796 47.29 -11.66 -16.26
CA SER A 796 48.07 -11.40 -15.05
C SER A 796 47.72 -10.03 -14.46
N PHE A 797 48.19 -9.76 -13.25
CA PHE A 797 48.07 -8.46 -12.61
C PHE A 797 49.39 -8.00 -12.00
N ARG A 798 49.55 -6.70 -11.82
CA ARG A 798 50.68 -6.07 -11.14
C ARG A 798 50.16 -4.98 -10.20
N GLU A 799 50.91 -4.72 -9.14
CA GLU A 799 50.69 -3.58 -8.25
C GLU A 799 51.77 -2.54 -8.54
N GLY A 800 51.39 -1.28 -8.52
CA GLY A 800 52.27 -0.15 -8.81
C GLY A 800 51.59 1.15 -8.39
N SER A 801 52.03 2.27 -8.96
CA SER A 801 51.55 3.58 -8.56
C SER A 801 51.31 4.52 -9.75
N ILE A 802 50.29 5.37 -9.62
CA ILE A 802 50.01 6.51 -10.52
C ILE A 802 49.89 7.74 -9.63
N LYS A 803 50.75 8.75 -9.82
CA LYS A 803 50.82 9.94 -8.93
C LYS A 803 50.93 9.55 -7.43
N ASP A 804 51.79 8.58 -7.10
CA ASP A 804 51.97 8.02 -5.75
C ASP A 804 50.71 7.35 -5.15
N ILE A 805 49.63 7.20 -5.94
CA ILE A 805 48.42 6.48 -5.53
C ILE A 805 48.63 5.00 -5.86
N PRO A 806 48.47 4.08 -4.90
CA PRO A 806 48.60 2.65 -5.16
C PRO A 806 47.47 2.17 -6.08
N VAL A 807 47.86 1.50 -7.16
CA VAL A 807 46.93 0.92 -8.13
C VAL A 807 47.25 -0.56 -8.34
N ARG A 808 46.20 -1.31 -8.66
CA ARG A 808 46.32 -2.67 -9.18
C ARG A 808 45.93 -2.66 -10.65
N ILE A 809 46.83 -3.09 -11.52
CA ILE A 809 46.58 -3.12 -12.96
C ILE A 809 46.46 -4.58 -13.39
N MET A 810 45.42 -4.92 -14.15
CA MET A 810 45.18 -6.28 -14.65
C MET A 810 45.11 -6.27 -16.17
N ARG A 811 45.83 -7.18 -16.82
CA ARG A 811 45.76 -7.35 -18.28
C ARG A 811 44.63 -8.30 -18.64
N ILE A 812 43.42 -7.78 -18.61
CA ILE A 812 42.14 -8.46 -18.90
C ILE A 812 41.44 -7.68 -20.02
N SER A 813 40.70 -8.38 -20.88
CA SER A 813 39.99 -7.75 -22.00
C SER A 813 38.62 -8.36 -22.19
N PHE A 814 37.62 -7.48 -22.29
CA PHE A 814 36.26 -7.81 -22.69
C PHE A 814 35.92 -7.29 -24.10
N SER A 815 36.90 -6.72 -24.82
CA SER A 815 36.77 -6.28 -26.20
C SER A 815 37.55 -7.16 -27.20
N GLY A 816 38.46 -8.01 -26.71
CA GLY A 816 39.41 -8.74 -27.55
C GLY A 816 40.62 -7.90 -28.02
N GLU A 817 40.69 -6.62 -27.64
CA GLU A 817 41.92 -5.82 -27.81
C GLU A 817 42.89 -6.04 -26.63
N LEU A 818 44.12 -5.56 -26.78
CA LEU A 818 44.98 -5.28 -25.63
C LEU A 818 44.26 -4.33 -24.68
N CYS A 819 44.08 -4.74 -23.43
CA CYS A 819 43.35 -3.98 -22.44
C CYS A 819 43.99 -4.16 -21.06
N PHE A 820 43.93 -3.08 -20.30
CA PHE A 820 44.37 -3.04 -18.91
C PHE A 820 43.27 -2.40 -18.08
N GLU A 821 42.80 -3.11 -17.07
CA GLU A 821 41.92 -2.55 -16.05
C GLU A 821 42.79 -1.97 -14.93
N VAL A 822 42.52 -0.73 -14.54
CA VAL A 822 43.20 -0.03 -13.45
C VAL A 822 42.25 0.03 -12.26
N ASN A 823 42.52 -0.77 -11.25
CA ASN A 823 41.82 -0.76 -9.96
C ASN A 823 42.50 0.23 -9.01
N VAL A 824 41.72 1.18 -8.49
CA VAL A 824 42.17 2.24 -7.61
C VAL A 824 41.16 2.44 -6.47
N PRO A 825 41.58 2.73 -5.23
CA PRO A 825 40.65 3.13 -4.18
C PRO A 825 39.75 4.28 -4.65
N SER A 826 38.43 4.15 -4.48
CA SER A 826 37.45 5.02 -5.11
C SER A 826 37.60 6.51 -4.75
N ASN A 827 38.17 6.82 -3.59
CA ASN A 827 38.46 8.20 -3.18
C ASN A 827 39.52 8.90 -4.06
N TYR A 828 40.34 8.14 -4.78
CA TYR A 828 41.32 8.65 -5.76
C TYR A 828 40.90 8.40 -7.21
N GLY A 829 39.72 7.82 -7.44
CA GLY A 829 39.28 7.41 -8.77
C GLY A 829 39.25 8.58 -9.76
N ARG A 830 38.80 9.76 -9.33
CA ARG A 830 38.78 10.94 -10.18
C ARG A 830 40.17 11.40 -10.63
N ASP A 831 41.13 11.43 -9.71
CA ASP A 831 42.49 11.86 -10.02
C ASP A 831 43.19 10.92 -11.00
N VAL A 832 42.97 9.61 -10.84
CA VAL A 832 43.52 8.58 -11.74
C VAL A 832 42.81 8.61 -13.09
N TRP A 833 41.49 8.78 -13.14
CA TRP A 833 40.74 8.94 -14.40
C TRP A 833 41.26 10.13 -15.22
N ASP A 834 41.38 11.30 -14.59
CA ASP A 834 41.88 12.52 -15.25
C ASP A 834 43.33 12.33 -15.73
N CYS A 835 44.18 11.69 -14.91
CA CYS A 835 45.56 11.38 -15.28
C CYS A 835 45.64 10.47 -16.53
N LEU A 836 44.77 9.47 -16.63
CA LEU A 836 44.72 8.55 -17.77
C LEU A 836 44.19 9.24 -19.03
N MET A 837 43.11 10.03 -18.91
CA MET A 837 42.58 10.83 -20.01
C MET A 837 43.62 11.82 -20.55
N GLU A 838 44.33 12.53 -19.67
CA GLU A 838 45.38 13.48 -20.05
C GLU A 838 46.54 12.78 -20.76
N ALA A 839 47.05 11.68 -20.18
CA ALA A 839 48.15 10.92 -20.77
C ALA A 839 47.80 10.33 -22.13
N GLY A 840 46.53 9.95 -22.32
CA GLY A 840 46.00 9.39 -23.56
C GLY A 840 45.64 10.42 -24.64
N GLY A 841 45.67 11.73 -24.34
CA GLY A 841 45.26 12.78 -25.27
C GLY A 841 46.02 12.76 -26.61
N GLU A 842 47.33 12.49 -26.59
CA GLU A 842 48.14 12.38 -27.83
C GLU A 842 47.78 11.16 -28.70
N PHE A 843 47.11 10.16 -28.12
CA PHE A 843 46.62 8.96 -28.80
C PHE A 843 45.11 9.04 -29.10
N ASN A 844 44.51 10.23 -28.95
CA ASN A 844 43.07 10.45 -29.13
C ASN A 844 42.21 9.52 -28.25
N ILE A 845 42.59 9.36 -26.98
CA ILE A 845 41.84 8.52 -26.03
C ILE A 845 40.37 8.92 -25.99
N THR A 846 39.49 7.94 -26.23
CA THR A 846 38.05 8.18 -26.34
C THR A 846 37.32 7.53 -25.17
N PRO A 847 36.58 8.30 -24.34
CA PRO A 847 35.71 7.69 -23.36
C PRO A 847 34.58 6.95 -24.10
N TYR A 848 34.25 5.74 -23.65
CA TYR A 848 33.17 4.97 -24.25
C TYR A 848 32.26 4.37 -23.19
N GLY A 849 30.99 4.22 -23.55
CA GLY A 849 29.94 3.75 -22.65
C GLY A 849 29.65 2.26 -22.79
N THR A 850 28.56 1.84 -22.15
CA THR A 850 28.11 0.44 -22.17
C THR A 850 27.67 -0.03 -23.54
N GLU A 851 27.15 0.85 -24.40
CA GLU A 851 26.71 0.44 -25.73
C GLU A 851 27.90 0.03 -26.60
N ALA A 852 28.95 0.88 -26.66
CA ALA A 852 30.20 0.51 -27.34
C ALA A 852 30.87 -0.72 -26.70
N MET A 853 30.81 -0.87 -25.38
CA MET A 853 31.25 -2.10 -24.70
C MET A 853 30.48 -3.34 -25.20
N HIS A 854 29.16 -3.23 -25.38
CA HIS A 854 28.31 -4.31 -25.89
C HIS A 854 28.62 -4.68 -27.34
N VAL A 855 28.89 -3.71 -28.21
CA VAL A 855 29.35 -3.98 -29.58
C VAL A 855 30.68 -4.72 -29.56
N LEU A 856 31.68 -4.19 -28.84
CA LEU A 856 33.04 -4.73 -28.82
C LEU A 856 33.12 -6.17 -28.29
N ARG A 857 32.32 -6.49 -27.26
CA ARG A 857 32.25 -7.86 -26.72
C ARG A 857 31.47 -8.80 -27.64
N ALA A 858 30.43 -8.32 -28.31
CA ALA A 858 29.62 -9.12 -29.22
C ALA A 858 30.40 -9.49 -30.49
N GLU A 859 31.26 -8.61 -30.99
CA GLU A 859 32.22 -8.91 -32.07
C GLU A 859 33.13 -10.11 -31.73
N LYS A 860 33.41 -10.33 -30.45
CA LYS A 860 34.20 -11.45 -29.93
C LYS A 860 33.37 -12.66 -29.50
N GLY A 861 32.04 -12.60 -29.58
CA GLY A 861 31.16 -13.66 -29.10
C GLY A 861 31.20 -13.85 -27.59
N PHE A 862 31.57 -12.83 -26.81
CA PHE A 862 31.47 -12.90 -25.36
C PHE A 862 30.03 -12.68 -24.90
N ILE A 863 29.62 -13.42 -23.88
CA ILE A 863 28.27 -13.35 -23.31
C ILE A 863 28.11 -12.17 -22.35
N ILE A 864 26.89 -11.71 -22.17
CA ILE A 864 26.44 -10.94 -21.02
C ILE A 864 25.39 -11.78 -20.28
N VAL A 865 25.67 -12.11 -19.01
CA VAL A 865 24.71 -12.82 -18.16
C VAL A 865 23.45 -11.97 -18.00
N GLY A 866 22.28 -12.56 -18.25
CA GLY A 866 20.99 -11.87 -18.23
C GLY A 866 20.53 -11.33 -19.59
N GLN A 867 21.41 -11.28 -20.59
CA GLN A 867 21.08 -10.92 -21.97
C GLN A 867 21.23 -12.12 -22.91
N ASP A 868 22.41 -12.73 -22.94
CA ASP A 868 22.67 -13.97 -23.70
C ASP A 868 22.37 -15.24 -22.88
N THR A 869 22.08 -15.06 -21.59
CA THR A 869 21.60 -16.11 -20.70
C THR A 869 20.30 -15.69 -20.03
N ASP A 870 19.33 -16.61 -19.97
CA ASP A 870 17.97 -16.37 -19.46
C ASP A 870 17.63 -17.24 -18.24
N GLY A 871 18.65 -17.81 -17.59
CA GLY A 871 18.50 -18.80 -16.53
C GLY A 871 18.23 -20.23 -17.02
N SER A 872 18.23 -20.47 -18.34
CA SER A 872 18.09 -21.80 -18.94
C SER A 872 19.32 -22.29 -19.71
N MET A 873 20.38 -21.48 -19.76
CA MET A 873 21.60 -21.73 -20.52
C MET A 873 22.68 -22.38 -19.67
N THR A 874 23.19 -23.53 -20.11
CA THR A 874 24.33 -24.24 -19.51
C THR A 874 25.64 -23.82 -20.19
N PRO A 875 26.82 -24.11 -19.60
CA PRO A 875 28.09 -23.88 -20.29
C PRO A 875 28.20 -24.57 -21.65
N ALA A 876 27.59 -25.75 -21.80
CA ALA A 876 27.60 -26.48 -23.08
C ALA A 876 26.77 -25.76 -24.15
N ASP A 877 25.62 -25.19 -23.78
CA ASP A 877 24.78 -24.40 -24.68
C ASP A 877 25.51 -23.16 -25.19
N LEU A 878 26.37 -22.57 -24.36
CA LEU A 878 27.18 -21.39 -24.69
C LEU A 878 28.45 -21.72 -25.47
N GLY A 879 28.73 -23.00 -25.76
CA GLY A 879 29.98 -23.43 -26.39
C GLY A 879 31.20 -23.31 -25.47
N MET A 880 30.97 -23.21 -24.15
CA MET A 880 31.98 -22.99 -23.11
C MET A 880 32.24 -24.24 -22.25
N ASP A 881 31.94 -25.44 -22.75
CA ASP A 881 32.18 -26.71 -22.05
C ASP A 881 33.66 -26.90 -21.66
N GLY A 882 34.59 -26.28 -22.40
CA GLY A 882 36.02 -26.24 -22.06
C GLY A 882 36.33 -25.59 -20.71
N LEU A 883 35.42 -24.76 -20.16
CA LEU A 883 35.55 -24.16 -18.83
C LEU A 883 35.04 -25.10 -17.71
N VAL A 884 34.41 -26.23 -18.05
CA VAL A 884 33.87 -27.16 -17.06
C VAL A 884 34.92 -28.20 -16.66
N ALA A 885 35.36 -28.17 -15.39
CA ALA A 885 36.34 -29.11 -14.91
C ALA A 885 35.76 -30.54 -14.79
N LYS A 886 36.44 -31.50 -15.41
CA LYS A 886 36.04 -32.91 -15.39
C LYS A 886 36.37 -33.61 -14.08
N ASN A 887 37.49 -33.22 -13.44
CA ASN A 887 38.14 -33.93 -12.34
C ASN A 887 37.85 -33.37 -10.93
N LYS A 888 36.89 -32.45 -10.78
CA LYS A 888 36.41 -31.95 -9.49
C LYS A 888 34.89 -31.81 -9.51
N ASP A 889 34.25 -31.82 -8.34
CA ASP A 889 32.84 -31.47 -8.23
C ASP A 889 32.65 -29.97 -7.97
N PHE A 890 31.46 -29.45 -8.28
CA PHE A 890 31.09 -28.05 -8.05
C PHE A 890 29.55 -27.89 -8.14
N ILE A 891 29.03 -26.79 -7.62
CA ILE A 891 27.59 -26.50 -7.63
C ILE A 891 27.05 -26.52 -9.06
N GLY A 892 25.99 -27.29 -9.29
CA GLY A 892 25.34 -27.43 -10.59
C GLY A 892 25.91 -28.53 -11.49
N LYS A 893 27.11 -29.07 -11.23
CA LYS A 893 27.73 -30.12 -12.07
C LYS A 893 26.83 -31.33 -12.23
N ARG A 894 26.23 -31.80 -11.11
CA ARG A 894 25.29 -32.94 -11.09
C ARG A 894 24.11 -32.74 -12.05
N SER A 895 23.66 -31.51 -12.21
CA SER A 895 22.50 -31.19 -13.02
C SER A 895 22.79 -31.16 -14.51
N LEU A 896 24.06 -30.98 -14.91
CA LEU A 896 24.47 -30.98 -16.32
C LEU A 896 24.21 -32.32 -17.03
N SER A 897 24.18 -33.44 -16.30
CA SER A 897 23.92 -34.78 -16.84
C SER A 897 22.44 -35.21 -16.81
N ARG A 898 21.51 -34.34 -16.42
CA ARG A 898 20.07 -34.66 -16.47
C ARG A 898 19.60 -34.81 -17.92
N SER A 899 18.52 -35.56 -18.13
CA SER A 899 17.98 -35.85 -19.47
C SER A 899 17.72 -34.61 -20.33
N HIS A 900 17.34 -33.49 -19.72
CA HIS A 900 17.09 -32.23 -20.44
C HIS A 900 18.36 -31.43 -20.77
N THR A 901 19.36 -31.41 -19.88
CA THR A 901 20.62 -30.65 -20.08
C THR A 901 21.65 -31.44 -20.88
N GLY A 902 21.62 -32.76 -20.80
CA GLY A 902 22.45 -33.66 -21.61
C GLY A 902 21.77 -34.16 -22.89
N GLY A 903 20.52 -33.75 -23.15
CA GLY A 903 19.74 -34.16 -24.32
C GLY A 903 19.91 -33.23 -25.53
N ALA A 904 19.46 -33.70 -26.70
CA ALA A 904 19.38 -32.88 -27.92
C ALA A 904 18.22 -31.86 -27.85
N GLY A 905 18.20 -30.91 -28.78
CA GLY A 905 17.12 -29.92 -28.88
C GLY A 905 17.26 -28.76 -27.92
N ARG A 906 18.45 -28.53 -27.36
CA ARG A 906 18.75 -27.34 -26.54
C ARG A 906 19.04 -26.14 -27.42
N LYS A 907 18.69 -24.94 -26.97
CA LYS A 907 19.12 -23.72 -27.64
C LYS A 907 20.59 -23.50 -27.38
N GLN A 908 21.35 -23.23 -28.43
CA GLN A 908 22.80 -23.10 -28.41
C GLN A 908 23.19 -21.73 -28.95
N PHE A 909 24.22 -21.15 -28.36
CA PHE A 909 24.69 -19.79 -28.62
C PHE A 909 25.46 -19.71 -29.94
N VAL A 910 24.95 -18.94 -30.88
CA VAL A 910 25.45 -18.84 -32.25
C VAL A 910 25.48 -17.38 -32.71
N GLY A 911 26.20 -17.12 -33.80
CA GLY A 911 26.11 -15.86 -34.52
C GLY A 911 25.05 -15.92 -35.62
N LEU A 912 24.51 -14.76 -35.99
CA LEU A 912 23.66 -14.55 -37.16
C LEU A 912 24.21 -13.40 -37.99
N LEU A 913 24.17 -13.58 -39.30
CA LEU A 913 24.49 -12.55 -40.28
C LEU A 913 23.25 -12.30 -41.14
N ALA A 914 22.66 -11.11 -41.03
CA ALA A 914 21.54 -10.73 -41.89
C ALA A 914 21.99 -10.71 -43.37
N GLU A 915 21.07 -11.07 -44.28
CA GLU A 915 21.31 -11.02 -45.72
C GLU A 915 21.59 -9.58 -46.19
N ASP A 916 20.82 -8.61 -45.68
CA ASP A 916 21.16 -7.19 -45.78
C ASP A 916 22.21 -6.86 -44.71
N PRO A 917 23.47 -6.56 -45.08
CA PRO A 917 24.53 -6.29 -44.13
C PRO A 917 24.33 -4.98 -43.35
N LEU A 918 23.38 -4.11 -43.73
CA LEU A 918 23.09 -2.88 -42.99
C LEU A 918 21.94 -3.04 -42.01
N LEU A 919 21.18 -4.14 -42.10
CA LEU A 919 20.01 -4.37 -41.27
C LEU A 919 20.41 -4.97 -39.92
N VAL A 920 20.28 -4.18 -38.86
CA VAL A 920 20.42 -4.64 -37.46
C VAL A 920 19.14 -5.38 -37.06
N LEU A 921 19.28 -6.63 -36.60
CA LEU A 921 18.13 -7.44 -36.20
C LEU A 921 17.61 -6.94 -34.84
N PRO A 922 16.29 -6.89 -34.61
CA PRO A 922 15.78 -6.53 -33.28
C PRO A 922 16.19 -7.57 -32.23
N GLU A 923 16.74 -7.12 -31.10
CA GLU A 923 16.95 -7.99 -29.95
C GLU A 923 15.60 -8.57 -29.47
N GLY A 924 15.56 -9.86 -29.12
CA GLY A 924 14.33 -10.60 -28.81
C GLY A 924 13.54 -11.11 -30.03
N ALA A 925 13.97 -10.79 -31.25
CA ALA A 925 13.32 -11.27 -32.47
C ALA A 925 13.31 -12.81 -32.54
N GLN A 926 12.18 -13.37 -32.97
CA GLN A 926 11.97 -14.82 -33.02
C GLN A 926 12.59 -15.41 -34.29
N ILE A 927 13.28 -16.54 -34.15
CA ILE A 927 13.96 -17.23 -35.24
C ILE A 927 13.17 -18.46 -35.64
N LEU A 928 12.98 -18.66 -36.95
CA LEU A 928 12.28 -19.77 -37.57
C LEU A 928 13.20 -20.44 -38.59
N LEU A 929 12.98 -21.74 -38.85
CA LEU A 929 13.71 -22.45 -39.93
C LEU A 929 13.38 -21.87 -41.31
N SER A 930 12.14 -21.44 -41.51
CA SER A 930 11.68 -20.82 -42.75
C SER A 930 10.49 -19.92 -42.46
N GLU A 931 10.18 -19.05 -43.40
CA GLU A 931 8.95 -18.27 -43.38
C GLU A 931 7.72 -19.17 -43.27
N THR A 932 6.69 -18.72 -42.56
CA THR A 932 5.44 -19.47 -42.42
C THR A 932 4.26 -18.57 -42.11
N GLU A 933 3.10 -18.91 -42.66
CA GLU A 933 1.81 -18.30 -42.29
C GLU A 933 1.09 -19.07 -41.18
N ARG A 934 1.63 -20.23 -40.76
CA ARG A 934 1.05 -21.07 -39.72
C ARG A 934 0.99 -20.32 -38.39
N ARG A 935 -0.17 -20.36 -37.73
CA ARG A 935 -0.36 -19.83 -36.38
C ARG A 935 -0.74 -20.96 -35.40
N PRO A 936 0.02 -21.19 -34.31
CA PRO A 936 1.30 -20.54 -33.96
C PRO A 936 2.46 -21.03 -34.85
N ALA A 937 3.41 -20.13 -35.13
CA ALA A 937 4.61 -20.41 -35.91
C ALA A 937 5.66 -21.15 -35.06
N PRO A 938 6.29 -22.24 -35.55
CA PRO A 938 7.27 -22.98 -34.78
C PRO A 938 8.63 -22.25 -34.74
N MET A 939 8.89 -21.54 -33.63
CA MET A 939 10.18 -20.92 -33.37
C MET A 939 11.25 -21.96 -33.02
N ILE A 940 12.49 -21.67 -33.39
CA ILE A 940 13.69 -22.45 -33.02
C ILE A 940 14.63 -21.67 -32.11
N GLY A 941 14.44 -20.37 -31.94
CA GLY A 941 15.38 -19.54 -31.19
C GLY A 941 14.96 -18.10 -31.12
N HIS A 942 15.84 -17.26 -30.57
CA HIS A 942 15.70 -15.81 -30.61
C HIS A 942 17.06 -15.12 -30.65
N VAL A 943 17.05 -13.88 -31.15
CA VAL A 943 18.19 -12.96 -31.12
C VAL A 943 18.37 -12.46 -29.68
N THR A 944 19.59 -12.55 -29.14
CA THR A 944 19.92 -12.09 -27.78
C THR A 944 20.61 -10.74 -27.79
N SER A 945 21.49 -10.50 -28.76
CA SER A 945 22.23 -9.25 -28.91
C SER A 945 22.34 -8.89 -30.39
N SER A 946 22.19 -7.62 -30.80
CA SER A 946 22.39 -7.23 -32.20
C SER A 946 22.87 -5.81 -32.35
N TYR A 947 23.88 -5.64 -33.21
CA TYR A 947 24.56 -4.36 -33.39
C TYR A 947 24.99 -4.18 -34.85
N TYR A 948 25.23 -2.94 -35.23
CA TYR A 948 26.08 -2.64 -36.38
C TYR A 948 27.55 -2.61 -35.94
N SER A 949 28.38 -3.50 -36.47
CA SER A 949 29.81 -3.55 -36.20
C SER A 949 30.56 -2.63 -37.18
N PRO A 950 31.17 -1.53 -36.70
CA PRO A 950 31.82 -0.58 -37.60
C PRO A 950 33.19 -1.07 -38.09
N VAL A 951 33.83 -2.02 -37.39
CA VAL A 951 35.10 -2.62 -37.84
C VAL A 951 34.88 -3.67 -38.94
N LEU A 952 33.70 -4.28 -38.98
CA LEU A 952 33.31 -5.25 -40.02
C LEU A 952 32.47 -4.62 -41.14
N ASP A 953 32.09 -3.35 -40.99
CA ASP A 953 31.20 -2.60 -41.90
C ASP A 953 29.87 -3.35 -42.18
N ARG A 954 29.30 -3.98 -41.16
CA ARG A 954 28.04 -4.74 -41.26
C ARG A 954 27.37 -5.00 -39.92
N SER A 955 26.09 -5.36 -39.96
CA SER A 955 25.34 -5.87 -38.82
C SER A 955 25.79 -7.28 -38.42
N ILE A 956 25.79 -7.50 -37.11
CA ILE A 956 26.05 -8.77 -36.46
C ILE A 956 24.98 -9.01 -35.40
N ALA A 957 24.67 -10.27 -35.14
CA ALA A 957 23.75 -10.65 -34.08
C ALA A 957 24.19 -11.92 -33.38
N LEU A 958 24.07 -11.95 -32.07
CA LEU A 958 24.17 -13.15 -31.25
C LEU A 958 22.76 -13.69 -31.02
N ALA A 959 22.63 -15.01 -30.99
CA ALA A 959 21.36 -15.67 -30.84
C ALA A 959 21.50 -17.00 -30.12
N VAL A 960 20.38 -17.49 -29.59
CA VAL A 960 20.27 -18.86 -29.08
C VAL A 960 19.30 -19.64 -29.95
N VAL A 961 19.81 -20.67 -30.62
CA VAL A 961 19.08 -21.44 -31.63
C VAL A 961 19.09 -22.92 -31.27
N LYS A 962 17.93 -23.57 -31.32
CA LYS A 962 17.77 -25.00 -31.06
C LYS A 962 18.70 -25.81 -31.97
N ASP A 963 19.59 -26.60 -31.36
CA ASP A 963 20.64 -27.36 -32.04
C ASP A 963 21.54 -26.49 -32.94
N GLY A 964 21.70 -25.22 -32.59
CA GLY A 964 22.33 -24.17 -33.40
C GLY A 964 23.75 -24.48 -33.87
N PHE A 965 24.54 -25.25 -33.12
CA PHE A 965 25.88 -25.64 -33.55
C PHE A 965 25.87 -26.49 -34.82
N SER A 966 24.84 -27.32 -35.00
CA SER A 966 24.66 -28.15 -36.20
C SER A 966 24.06 -27.40 -37.38
N LEU A 967 23.52 -26.20 -37.14
CA LEU A 967 22.87 -25.35 -38.16
C LEU A 967 23.80 -24.30 -38.77
N LYS A 968 25.10 -24.26 -38.41
CA LYS A 968 26.06 -23.32 -39.02
C LYS A 968 26.07 -23.42 -40.54
N GLY A 969 26.02 -22.28 -41.22
CA GLY A 969 25.89 -22.14 -42.67
C GLY A 969 24.45 -22.20 -43.19
N THR A 970 23.47 -22.52 -42.34
CA THR A 970 22.05 -22.61 -42.73
C THR A 970 21.40 -21.24 -42.66
N ASP A 971 20.52 -20.94 -43.62
CA ASP A 971 19.68 -19.76 -43.58
C ASP A 971 18.45 -19.98 -42.70
N VAL A 972 18.13 -18.97 -41.92
CA VAL A 972 16.95 -18.90 -41.05
C VAL A 972 16.15 -17.64 -41.36
N SER A 973 14.91 -17.64 -40.92
CA SER A 973 14.01 -16.50 -41.03
C SER A 973 13.81 -15.87 -39.66
N VAL A 974 14.08 -14.57 -39.54
CA VAL A 974 13.94 -13.78 -38.31
C VAL A 974 12.72 -12.90 -38.46
N TRP A 975 11.79 -13.01 -37.51
CA TRP A 975 10.56 -12.22 -37.55
C TRP A 975 10.83 -10.77 -37.14
N SER A 976 10.34 -9.82 -37.93
CA SER A 976 10.41 -8.38 -37.67
C SER A 976 9.05 -7.72 -37.94
N GLU A 977 8.63 -6.78 -37.11
CA GLU A 977 7.38 -6.04 -37.31
C GLU A 977 7.37 -5.24 -38.62
N GLN A 978 8.53 -4.73 -39.05
CA GLN A 978 8.66 -3.83 -40.19
C GLN A 978 8.62 -4.58 -41.53
N THR A 979 9.34 -5.70 -41.63
CA THR A 979 9.57 -6.44 -42.88
C THR A 979 8.93 -7.83 -42.89
N ARG A 980 8.23 -8.21 -41.81
CA ARG A 980 7.72 -9.56 -41.48
C ARG A 980 8.80 -10.61 -41.30
N PHE A 981 9.60 -10.88 -42.32
CA PHE A 981 10.64 -11.91 -42.29
C PHE A 981 11.94 -11.37 -42.89
N VAL A 982 13.03 -11.55 -42.15
CA VAL A 982 14.39 -11.19 -42.56
C VAL A 982 15.20 -12.46 -42.65
N ARG A 983 15.85 -12.70 -43.78
CA ARG A 983 16.77 -13.83 -43.91
C ARG A 983 18.08 -13.53 -43.19
N ALA A 984 18.57 -14.49 -42.43
CA ALA A 984 19.88 -14.44 -41.79
C ALA A 984 20.55 -15.81 -41.84
N GLN A 985 21.88 -15.84 -41.92
CA GLN A 985 22.66 -17.08 -41.91
C GLN A 985 23.22 -17.34 -40.51
N VAL A 986 23.05 -18.57 -40.00
CA VAL A 986 23.66 -19.02 -38.75
C VAL A 986 25.16 -19.20 -38.95
N CYS A 987 25.98 -18.64 -38.07
CA CYS A 987 27.45 -18.67 -38.18
C CYS A 987 28.13 -18.79 -36.81
N SER A 988 29.46 -18.60 -36.78
CA SER A 988 30.21 -18.51 -35.51
C SER A 988 29.76 -17.30 -34.71
N PRO A 989 29.63 -17.39 -33.37
CA PRO A 989 29.38 -16.20 -32.55
C PRO A 989 30.60 -15.25 -32.48
N VAL A 990 31.78 -15.68 -32.96
CA VAL A 990 32.98 -14.84 -33.03
C VAL A 990 33.08 -14.25 -34.44
N PHE A 991 32.91 -12.94 -34.57
CA PHE A 991 32.87 -12.24 -35.86
C PHE A 991 34.18 -11.55 -36.23
N PHE A 992 34.98 -11.19 -35.22
CA PHE A 992 36.21 -10.40 -35.41
C PHE A 992 37.42 -11.05 -34.71
N ASP A 993 38.55 -11.14 -35.41
CA ASP A 993 39.83 -11.65 -34.90
C ASP A 993 39.70 -13.01 -34.19
N GLU A 994 39.18 -14.03 -34.87
CA GLU A 994 38.91 -15.36 -34.28
C GLU A 994 40.17 -15.99 -33.64
N GLU A 995 41.35 -15.74 -34.21
CA GLU A 995 42.64 -16.21 -33.68
C GLU A 995 43.12 -15.46 -32.42
N GLY A 996 42.49 -14.33 -32.07
CA GLY A 996 42.83 -13.52 -30.89
C GLY A 996 44.18 -12.79 -31.00
N SER A 997 44.64 -12.52 -32.22
CA SER A 997 45.96 -11.93 -32.49
C SER A 997 46.13 -10.55 -31.83
N ARG A 998 45.04 -9.79 -31.68
CA ARG A 998 45.03 -8.44 -31.10
C ARG A 998 44.93 -8.43 -29.57
N GLN A 999 44.57 -9.56 -28.96
CA GLN A 999 44.56 -9.74 -27.50
C GLN A 999 45.93 -10.24 -27.01
N HIS A 1000 46.52 -11.16 -27.78
CA HIS A 1000 47.78 -11.84 -27.47
C HIS A 1000 49.02 -11.13 -28.06
N VAL A 1001 48.99 -9.79 -28.08
CA VAL A 1001 50.12 -8.98 -28.59
C VAL A 1001 51.34 -9.16 -27.67
N ASN A 1002 52.43 -9.62 -28.28
CA ASN A 1002 53.77 -9.74 -27.68
C ASN A 1002 54.52 -8.41 -27.60
#